data_AF-A0A4V0HVI2-F1
#
_entry.id   AF-A0A4V0HVI2-F1
#
_cell.length_a   1.000
_cell.length_b   1.000
_cell.length_c   1.000
_cell.angle_alpha   90.00
_cell.angle_beta   90.00
_cell.angle_gamma   90.00
#
_symmetry.space_group_name_H-M   'P 1'
#
loop_
_entity.id
_entity.type
_entity.pdbx_description
1 polymer ?
#
loop_
_entity_poly.entity_id
_entity_poly.type
_entity_poly.pdbx_seq_one_letter_code
_entity_poly.pdbx_strand_id
1 'polypeptide(L)'
;MRRSHLLALVAGALVVAVVLAPGGVRPRLASAAEYPVPEPLKQKPPAAFECRFTDTPVTLDGAADEPAWKTAEAIDAFHLPWLGDKARMARSKTVAKLLWDREYLYFFADMDDGDLFADVKEHDGDLWKNDVFELFLRPDADRTGYYEFQVSAAGTKFDAFYPKYHLDTIGPDSKKGTFHIDARVKLRGTLNKRDDADQGWSVEGRIPWTDFSRTGGRPVVGEAWKLNLCRFDYHKGWKEEEYSCVAPITKRKIPPFFHQTEDYATVTFVEADPKSYGIDKREPLTTSTVVGFPDPPPPFKAARVMTDYRPEFPIQVARIPGSAEALLITQPRSYGPTAVSLFPLKPGAKDADAVKLFDTPGEGTAYDIAFHPKFAENGYVYFGWNGKSEGHKTKRSFVTRYTMTTKPPFAIDTKTAATIIDWESDGHNGCAICFDSDGLMYVTSGDGTSDSDTNVTGQRTDLLLAKVLRIDVDKPAGGKAYSVPKDNPYVGDTRFVPETWAYGLRNPWRITFDAKTRQLWLGQNGQDLWEYAHLVQKGDNYGWSVTEGSHPFYPERKLGPTPVVKPTVEHHHSEARSLTGGVVYHGSKLPGLQGAYVYGDYSTGHIWAVKHDGKAIVWHKKVAITTLKITAFSLDADGELLICHHSGKGDGGFFTLVPNTDRADTGFPKTLSASGLFDSVKGHKVKAGVVPYSVNASFWSDGMHKERFVALPPGERIGLTGNRGWNFPDRTVLVKSFALDTTEGDARTRKWIETRFMTKQAGEWYGYSYLWNDDGTDATLVDAKGLDKEFTVKTAAGERKQVWHYPSRAECMVCHSRAQNYVLGLCEVQMNKTHTYPSGRTDNQIREFEHLGMLKADWYADVKGRIPADALPLPDQRAPKPTTLLTRAPALTKALVDPLDKSQPLEARAKSWLHANCSSCHVEAGGGNALMELEFTTALDKMRVTDVKPVHTTFDLKDARLLVPGAPERSLLVHRAGLRGPGQMPPMSSNRVDEAGAALLREWVKSMGK
;
A
#
# COMPACT_ATOMS: atom_id res chain seq x y z
N MET A 1 61.07 -36.28 5.01
CA MET A 1 62.35 -35.78 5.58
C MET A 1 62.02 -35.18 6.95
N ARG A 2 62.42 -35.83 8.04
CA ARG A 2 63.60 -35.51 8.90
C ARG A 2 63.59 -34.08 9.47
N ARG A 3 63.69 -34.04 10.82
CA ARG A 3 63.81 -32.90 11.75
C ARG A 3 65.16 -32.13 11.51
N SER A 4 65.51 -31.00 12.16
CA SER A 4 65.38 -30.68 13.60
C SER A 4 65.78 -29.25 14.01
N HIS A 5 65.35 -28.89 15.24
CA HIS A 5 66.00 -28.04 16.27
C HIS A 5 65.94 -26.49 16.18
N LEU A 6 65.91 -25.70 17.28
CA LEU A 6 65.42 -25.92 18.69
C LEU A 6 65.36 -24.58 19.51
N LEU A 7 64.40 -24.46 20.46
CA LEU A 7 64.34 -23.65 21.73
C LEU A 7 63.41 -22.42 21.75
N ALA A 8 62.74 -21.98 22.83
CA ALA A 8 62.24 -22.54 24.12
C ALA A 8 61.78 -21.34 25.02
N LEU A 9 61.11 -21.61 26.17
CA LEU A 9 60.70 -20.67 27.26
C LEU A 9 59.53 -19.71 26.89
N VAL A 10 58.59 -19.35 27.78
CA VAL A 10 58.24 -19.79 29.16
C VAL A 10 56.72 -19.65 29.36
N ALA A 11 56.10 -20.53 30.14
CA ALA A 11 54.72 -20.36 30.59
C ALA A 11 54.67 -19.46 31.84
N GLY A 12 53.98 -18.32 31.75
CA GLY A 12 53.72 -17.41 32.87
C GLY A 12 52.24 -17.44 33.25
N ALA A 13 51.94 -17.78 34.51
CA ALA A 13 50.57 -17.78 35.01
C ALA A 13 50.05 -16.36 35.25
N LEU A 14 48.74 -16.15 35.07
CA LEU A 14 48.03 -15.09 35.77
C LEU A 14 46.98 -15.71 36.69
N VAL A 15 47.01 -15.26 37.95
CA VAL A 15 46.27 -15.83 39.07
C VAL A 15 44.80 -15.43 39.01
N VAL A 16 43.89 -16.41 38.96
CA VAL A 16 42.51 -16.21 39.44
C VAL A 16 42.49 -16.60 40.92
N ALA A 17 42.27 -15.60 41.78
CA ALA A 17 42.24 -15.82 43.22
C ALA A 17 40.97 -16.55 43.63
N VAL A 18 41.08 -17.85 43.89
CA VAL A 18 40.05 -18.63 44.59
C VAL A 18 40.12 -18.26 46.08
N VAL A 19 39.22 -17.38 46.52
CA VAL A 19 39.01 -17.11 47.95
C VAL A 19 38.18 -18.27 48.53
N LEU A 20 38.85 -19.15 49.28
CA LEU A 20 38.22 -20.21 50.07
C LEU A 20 38.13 -19.78 51.54
N ALA A 21 36.90 -19.56 52.03
CA ALA A 21 36.44 -19.82 53.41
C ALA A 21 35.05 -19.20 53.65
N PRO A 22 34.22 -19.73 54.59
CA PRO A 22 34.15 -21.11 55.06
C PRO A 22 32.70 -21.66 55.11
N GLY A 23 32.56 -22.96 55.42
CA GLY A 23 31.33 -23.49 56.04
C GLY A 23 30.23 -23.93 55.08
N GLY A 24 30.28 -25.21 54.69
CA GLY A 24 29.09 -25.92 54.21
C GLY A 24 28.08 -26.08 55.35
N VAL A 25 27.11 -25.18 55.42
CA VAL A 25 25.91 -25.37 56.25
C VAL A 25 25.03 -26.40 55.53
N ARG A 26 24.71 -27.52 56.21
CA ARG A 26 23.70 -28.47 55.72
C ARG A 26 22.39 -27.71 55.46
N PRO A 27 21.60 -28.04 54.42
CA PRO A 27 20.30 -27.40 54.22
C PRO A 27 19.48 -27.60 55.50
N ARG A 28 19.04 -26.48 56.10
CA ARG A 28 18.07 -26.52 57.20
C ARG A 28 16.75 -27.00 56.61
N LEU A 29 16.10 -27.91 57.32
CA LEU A 29 14.72 -28.26 57.06
C LEU A 29 13.87 -27.02 57.36
N ALA A 30 13.23 -26.47 56.33
CA ALA A 30 12.23 -25.43 56.55
C ALA A 30 11.10 -26.01 57.42
N SER A 31 10.72 -25.25 58.43
CA SER A 31 9.57 -25.57 59.27
C SER A 31 8.67 -24.34 59.34
N ALA A 32 7.45 -24.49 59.83
CA ALA A 32 6.49 -23.38 59.97
C ALA A 32 6.99 -22.18 60.81
N ALA A 33 8.19 -22.26 61.40
CA ALA A 33 8.89 -21.17 62.07
C ALA A 33 9.59 -20.16 61.13
N GLU A 34 9.83 -20.47 59.85
CA GLU A 34 10.53 -19.54 58.93
C GLU A 34 9.65 -18.40 58.38
N TYR A 35 8.32 -18.58 58.38
CA TYR A 35 7.34 -17.57 57.94
C TYR A 35 6.41 -17.14 59.10
N PRO A 36 6.95 -16.40 60.11
CA PRO A 36 6.17 -15.93 61.26
C PRO A 36 5.09 -14.93 60.83
N VAL A 37 4.03 -14.80 61.62
CA VAL A 37 2.99 -13.79 61.41
C VAL A 37 3.62 -12.39 61.54
N PRO A 38 3.58 -11.53 60.49
CA PRO A 38 4.08 -10.16 60.61
C PRO A 38 3.26 -9.31 61.59
N GLU A 39 3.92 -8.38 62.26
CA GLU A 39 3.28 -7.37 63.11
C GLU A 39 2.25 -6.53 62.31
N PRO A 40 1.20 -5.97 62.97
CA PRO A 40 0.24 -5.09 62.33
C PRO A 40 0.87 -3.87 61.65
N LEU A 41 0.26 -3.45 60.54
CA LEU A 41 0.70 -2.34 59.69
C LEU A 41 0.69 -1.03 60.47
N LYS A 42 1.86 -0.43 60.63
CA LYS A 42 2.04 0.91 61.23
C LYS A 42 1.65 2.03 60.27
N GLN A 43 1.62 1.76 58.97
CA GLN A 43 1.28 2.70 57.90
C GLN A 43 0.52 1.94 56.79
N LYS A 44 -0.32 2.64 56.03
CA LYS A 44 -1.00 2.04 54.87
C LYS A 44 0.02 1.73 53.77
N PRO A 45 -0.02 0.55 53.12
CA PRO A 45 0.82 0.24 51.98
C PRO A 45 0.52 1.17 50.79
N PRO A 46 1.44 1.26 49.80
CA PRO A 46 1.18 1.92 48.54
C PRO A 46 -0.07 1.36 47.84
N ALA A 47 -0.86 2.24 47.23
CA ALA A 47 -2.07 1.90 46.46
C ALA A 47 -2.09 2.57 45.07
N ALA A 48 -0.92 3.01 44.61
CA ALA A 48 -0.67 3.60 43.30
C ALA A 48 0.68 3.09 42.80
N PHE A 49 0.71 2.58 41.57
CA PHE A 49 1.86 1.94 40.93
C PHE A 49 1.97 2.38 39.46
N GLU A 50 3.12 2.14 38.83
CA GLU A 50 3.41 2.40 37.43
C GLU A 50 3.52 1.10 36.63
N CYS A 51 2.87 1.06 35.47
CA CYS A 51 3.16 0.09 34.42
C CYS A 51 3.99 0.81 33.36
N ARG A 52 5.29 0.49 33.27
CA ARG A 52 6.26 1.22 32.46
C ARG A 52 6.36 0.65 31.04
N PHE A 53 6.46 1.53 30.04
CA PHE A 53 6.53 1.10 28.64
C PHE A 53 7.91 0.52 28.31
N THR A 54 7.97 -0.49 27.43
CA THR A 54 9.21 -1.08 26.92
C THR A 54 9.14 -1.31 25.41
N ASP A 55 10.25 -1.04 24.70
CA ASP A 55 10.50 -1.54 23.34
C ASP A 55 11.53 -2.68 23.33
N THR A 56 11.99 -3.13 24.50
CA THR A 56 12.87 -4.30 24.65
C THR A 56 12.00 -5.55 24.70
N PRO A 57 12.20 -6.53 23.80
CA PRO A 57 11.47 -7.81 23.85
C PRO A 57 11.69 -8.54 25.18
N VAL A 58 10.62 -9.14 25.70
CA VAL A 58 10.62 -10.02 26.86
C VAL A 58 10.50 -11.46 26.38
N THR A 59 11.32 -12.37 26.92
CA THR A 59 11.44 -13.77 26.48
C THR A 59 10.91 -14.68 27.57
N LEU A 60 9.62 -15.00 27.50
CA LEU A 60 8.94 -15.80 28.54
C LEU A 60 9.68 -17.10 28.86
N ASP A 61 10.35 -17.12 30.02
CA ASP A 61 11.06 -18.27 30.59
C ASP A 61 10.73 -18.48 32.08
N GLY A 62 10.05 -17.52 32.72
CA GLY A 62 9.66 -17.57 34.13
C GLY A 62 10.64 -16.85 35.07
N ALA A 63 11.66 -16.18 34.54
CA ALA A 63 12.56 -15.28 35.26
C ALA A 63 12.24 -13.80 34.98
N ALA A 64 13.11 -12.92 35.46
CA ALA A 64 13.05 -11.48 35.22
C ALA A 64 14.46 -10.88 35.10
N ASP A 65 15.32 -11.53 34.31
CA ASP A 65 16.73 -11.16 34.16
C ASP A 65 17.00 -10.22 32.97
N GLU A 66 16.04 -10.06 32.05
CA GLU A 66 16.13 -9.16 30.91
C GLU A 66 16.26 -7.69 31.32
N PRO A 67 16.84 -6.83 30.45
CA PRO A 67 16.94 -5.40 30.70
C PRO A 67 15.59 -4.71 30.95
N ALA A 68 14.50 -5.21 30.34
CA ALA A 68 13.15 -4.65 30.50
C ALA A 68 12.68 -4.70 31.96
N TRP A 69 12.86 -5.84 32.64
CA TRP A 69 12.44 -6.01 34.03
C TRP A 69 13.26 -5.20 35.05
N LYS A 70 14.34 -4.54 34.63
CA LYS A 70 15.18 -3.69 35.49
C LYS A 70 14.65 -2.26 35.61
N THR A 71 13.82 -1.81 34.66
CA THR A 71 13.16 -0.49 34.71
C THR A 71 11.77 -0.55 35.33
N ALA A 72 11.15 -1.73 35.42
CA ALA A 72 9.85 -1.95 36.03
C ALA A 72 9.84 -1.61 37.54
N GLU A 73 8.75 -1.00 38.01
CA GLU A 73 8.53 -0.82 39.45
C GLU A 73 8.37 -2.18 40.15
N ALA A 74 9.00 -2.34 41.32
CA ALA A 74 8.82 -3.50 42.18
C ALA A 74 7.62 -3.28 43.10
N ILE A 75 6.60 -4.13 42.97
CA ILE A 75 5.37 -4.09 43.74
C ILE A 75 5.45 -5.19 44.81
N ASP A 76 5.80 -4.86 46.04
CA ASP A 76 5.95 -5.79 47.17
C ASP A 76 4.92 -5.59 48.30
N ALA A 77 3.90 -4.77 48.04
CA ALA A 77 2.86 -4.35 48.99
C ALA A 77 1.79 -5.43 49.31
N PHE A 78 2.12 -6.71 49.27
CA PHE A 78 1.16 -7.82 49.49
C PHE A 78 0.78 -7.94 50.97
N HIS A 79 -0.49 -7.69 51.28
CA HIS A 79 -1.01 -7.58 52.64
C HIS A 79 -2.43 -8.15 52.80
N LEU A 80 -2.90 -8.23 54.05
CA LEU A 80 -4.22 -8.73 54.44
C LEU A 80 -5.10 -7.57 54.99
N PRO A 81 -5.61 -6.66 54.14
CA PRO A 81 -6.33 -5.45 54.57
C PRO A 81 -7.65 -5.73 55.31
N TRP A 82 -8.35 -6.83 55.01
CA TRP A 82 -9.64 -7.17 55.62
C TRP A 82 -9.56 -7.50 57.13
N LEU A 83 -8.36 -7.65 57.69
CA LEU A 83 -8.15 -7.86 59.13
C LEU A 83 -8.32 -6.57 59.96
N GLY A 84 -8.58 -5.41 59.33
CA GLY A 84 -8.87 -4.14 60.00
C GLY A 84 -7.67 -3.65 60.82
N ASP A 85 -7.86 -3.42 62.12
CA ASP A 85 -6.78 -3.01 63.04
C ASP A 85 -5.66 -4.06 63.18
N LYS A 86 -5.87 -5.28 62.68
CA LYS A 86 -4.88 -6.37 62.60
C LYS A 86 -4.34 -6.59 61.18
N ALA A 87 -4.61 -5.68 60.24
CA ALA A 87 -4.03 -5.74 58.90
C ALA A 87 -2.50 -5.78 58.99
N ARG A 88 -1.89 -6.68 58.23
CA ARG A 88 -0.46 -7.02 58.26
C ARG A 88 0.01 -7.37 56.85
N MET A 89 1.32 -7.35 56.62
CA MET A 89 1.91 -7.93 55.41
C MET A 89 1.66 -9.45 55.36
N ALA A 90 1.79 -10.02 54.16
CA ALA A 90 1.89 -11.46 53.97
C ALA A 90 3.12 -12.03 54.72
N ARG A 91 3.03 -13.28 55.20
CA ARG A 91 4.12 -14.01 55.86
C ARG A 91 5.24 -14.33 54.88
N SER A 92 4.84 -14.81 53.70
CA SER A 92 5.69 -15.15 52.57
C SER A 92 5.88 -13.92 51.67
N LYS A 93 7.12 -13.66 51.26
CA LYS A 93 7.42 -12.49 50.43
C LYS A 93 6.89 -12.71 49.02
N THR A 94 6.32 -11.66 48.43
CA THR A 94 5.92 -11.62 47.02
C THR A 94 6.37 -10.29 46.43
N VAL A 95 7.02 -10.33 45.26
CA VAL A 95 7.42 -9.15 44.50
C VAL A 95 6.90 -9.28 43.07
N ALA A 96 5.94 -8.44 42.70
CA ALA A 96 5.40 -8.37 41.35
C ALA A 96 6.00 -7.19 40.56
N LYS A 97 5.93 -7.28 39.24
CA LYS A 97 6.34 -6.23 38.29
C LYS A 97 5.37 -6.18 37.12
N LEU A 98 5.11 -4.98 36.60
CA LEU A 98 4.28 -4.76 35.42
C LEU A 98 5.05 -3.94 34.38
N LEU A 99 4.94 -4.37 33.12
CA LEU A 99 5.45 -3.66 31.95
C LEU A 99 4.40 -3.68 30.85
N TRP A 100 4.49 -2.76 29.91
CA TRP A 100 3.68 -2.82 28.68
C TRP A 100 4.49 -2.50 27.43
N ASP A 101 4.08 -3.08 26.31
CA ASP A 101 4.54 -2.67 25.00
C ASP A 101 3.36 -2.39 24.04
N ARG A 102 3.66 -2.38 22.75
CA ARG A 102 2.72 -2.08 21.66
C ARG A 102 1.67 -3.17 21.45
N GLU A 103 2.00 -4.41 21.80
CA GLU A 103 1.21 -5.62 21.53
C GLU A 103 0.71 -6.29 22.83
N TYR A 104 1.41 -6.16 23.96
CA TYR A 104 1.12 -6.86 25.21
C TYR A 104 1.17 -5.97 26.47
N LEU A 105 0.39 -6.38 27.48
CA LEU A 105 0.69 -6.20 28.90
C LEU A 105 1.57 -7.37 29.36
N TYR A 106 2.64 -7.10 30.10
CA TYR A 106 3.47 -8.12 30.75
C TYR A 106 3.32 -8.06 32.27
N PHE A 107 3.41 -9.22 32.90
CA PHE A 107 3.45 -9.37 34.34
C PHE A 107 4.55 -10.36 34.75
N PHE A 108 5.19 -10.08 35.87
CA PHE A 108 6.09 -11.02 36.54
C PHE A 108 5.76 -11.01 38.03
N ALA A 109 5.87 -12.16 38.69
CA ALA A 109 5.82 -12.26 40.14
C ALA A 109 6.82 -13.30 40.64
N ASP A 110 7.62 -12.92 41.63
CA ASP A 110 8.51 -13.80 42.38
C ASP A 110 7.95 -13.99 43.80
N MET A 111 7.76 -15.24 44.21
CA MET A 111 7.01 -15.63 45.41
C MET A 111 7.85 -16.61 46.22
N ASP A 112 8.24 -16.22 47.44
CA ASP A 112 8.80 -17.15 48.42
C ASP A 112 7.69 -18.11 48.86
N ASP A 113 7.90 -19.42 48.81
CA ASP A 113 6.92 -20.43 49.24
C ASP A 113 7.65 -21.65 49.82
N GLY A 114 7.12 -22.20 50.91
CA GLY A 114 7.73 -23.35 51.59
C GLY A 114 7.16 -24.70 51.19
N ASP A 115 6.05 -24.74 50.44
CA ASP A 115 5.24 -25.96 50.27
C ASP A 115 4.36 -25.94 49.00
N LEU A 116 5.02 -26.00 47.83
CA LEU A 116 4.43 -25.77 46.50
C LEU A 116 3.31 -26.76 46.17
N PHE A 117 2.11 -26.25 45.93
CA PHE A 117 0.89 -27.02 45.69
C PHE A 117 0.04 -26.42 44.55
N ALA A 118 0.02 -27.11 43.42
CA ALA A 118 -0.98 -26.90 42.39
C ALA A 118 -1.31 -28.22 41.67
N ASP A 119 -2.50 -28.76 41.94
CA ASP A 119 -3.00 -30.03 41.40
C ASP A 119 -4.08 -29.86 40.31
N VAL A 120 -4.69 -28.67 40.19
CA VAL A 120 -5.63 -28.31 39.11
C VAL A 120 -4.87 -28.12 37.78
N LYS A 121 -5.29 -28.84 36.74
CA LYS A 121 -4.60 -28.92 35.43
C LYS A 121 -5.45 -28.39 34.28
N GLU A 122 -6.74 -28.27 34.51
CA GLU A 122 -7.73 -27.79 33.58
C GLU A 122 -7.56 -26.28 33.39
N HIS A 123 -7.47 -25.84 32.13
CA HIS A 123 -7.63 -24.43 31.80
C HIS A 123 -9.00 -23.95 32.30
N ASP A 124 -9.04 -22.78 32.93
CA ASP A 124 -10.23 -22.24 33.61
C ASP A 124 -10.79 -23.09 34.76
N GLY A 125 -9.99 -24.03 35.30
CA GLY A 125 -10.29 -24.70 36.56
C GLY A 125 -10.24 -23.75 37.77
N ASP A 126 -10.66 -24.24 38.93
CA ASP A 126 -10.73 -23.48 40.19
C ASP A 126 -9.33 -23.23 40.80
N LEU A 127 -8.46 -22.46 40.12
CA LEU A 127 -7.04 -22.31 40.50
C LEU A 127 -6.84 -21.63 41.86
N TRP A 128 -7.82 -20.87 42.35
CA TRP A 128 -7.87 -20.33 43.72
C TRP A 128 -7.94 -21.39 44.84
N LYS A 129 -7.92 -22.70 44.50
CA LYS A 129 -7.74 -23.83 45.43
C LYS A 129 -6.28 -24.29 45.54
N ASN A 130 -5.36 -23.61 44.86
CA ASN A 130 -3.95 -23.94 44.74
C ASN A 130 -3.10 -22.68 44.97
N ASP A 131 -1.77 -22.83 45.00
CA ASP A 131 -0.86 -21.69 44.91
C ASP A 131 -1.01 -21.03 43.54
N VAL A 132 -1.57 -19.82 43.56
CA VAL A 132 -1.93 -19.07 42.37
C VAL A 132 -1.59 -17.58 42.52
N PHE A 133 -1.12 -16.99 41.42
CA PHE A 133 -0.96 -15.56 41.27
C PHE A 133 -2.07 -15.02 40.36
N GLU A 134 -2.76 -13.98 40.82
CA GLU A 134 -3.95 -13.43 40.17
C GLU A 134 -3.78 -11.95 39.82
N LEU A 135 -4.30 -11.57 38.67
CA LEU A 135 -4.23 -10.24 38.07
C LEU A 135 -5.65 -9.75 37.76
N PHE A 136 -6.14 -8.77 38.54
CA PHE A 136 -7.43 -8.14 38.29
C PHE A 136 -7.23 -6.74 37.73
N LEU A 137 -7.85 -6.48 36.57
CA LEU A 137 -7.70 -5.22 35.83
C LEU A 137 -9.07 -4.65 35.49
N ARG A 138 -9.37 -3.46 35.99
CA ARG A 138 -10.57 -2.68 35.66
C ARG A 138 -10.15 -1.42 34.89
N PRO A 139 -10.28 -1.41 33.55
CA PRO A 139 -9.71 -0.35 32.70
C PRO A 139 -10.31 1.05 32.84
N ASP A 140 -11.46 1.18 33.49
CA ASP A 140 -12.14 2.45 33.69
C ASP A 140 -12.86 2.45 35.04
N ALA A 141 -12.56 3.45 35.87
CA ALA A 141 -13.08 3.57 37.24
C ALA A 141 -14.59 3.88 37.29
N ASP A 142 -15.16 4.39 36.20
CA ASP A 142 -16.59 4.73 36.10
C ASP A 142 -17.41 3.59 35.45
N ARG A 143 -16.75 2.59 34.86
CA ARG A 143 -17.41 1.43 34.19
C ARG A 143 -17.21 0.15 34.99
N THR A 144 -18.16 -0.78 34.90
CA THR A 144 -18.15 -2.00 35.75
C THR A 144 -17.29 -3.12 35.21
N GLY A 145 -16.88 -3.08 33.94
CA GLY A 145 -16.10 -4.12 33.28
C GLY A 145 -14.71 -4.31 33.87
N TYR A 146 -14.39 -5.54 34.25
CA TYR A 146 -13.05 -5.91 34.70
C TYR A 146 -12.64 -7.30 34.19
N TYR A 147 -11.33 -7.50 34.12
CA TYR A 147 -10.68 -8.74 33.74
C TYR A 147 -10.07 -9.41 34.95
N GLU A 148 -10.00 -10.73 34.87
CA GLU A 148 -9.33 -11.59 35.82
C GLU A 148 -8.44 -12.55 35.02
N PHE A 149 -7.17 -12.61 35.38
CA PHE A 149 -6.21 -13.56 34.83
C PHE A 149 -5.49 -14.24 35.98
N GLN A 150 -5.32 -15.56 35.92
CA GLN A 150 -4.64 -16.30 36.97
C GLN A 150 -3.61 -17.28 36.37
N VAL A 151 -2.51 -17.52 37.08
CA VAL A 151 -1.54 -18.58 36.74
C VAL A 151 -1.12 -19.30 38.03
N SER A 152 -1.28 -20.62 38.07
CA SER A 152 -0.87 -21.44 39.21
C SER A 152 0.60 -21.86 39.16
N ALA A 153 1.14 -22.38 40.26
CA ALA A 153 2.47 -22.98 40.30
C ALA A 153 2.66 -24.17 39.31
N ALA A 154 1.57 -24.75 38.80
CA ALA A 154 1.61 -25.77 37.74
C ALA A 154 1.70 -25.17 36.32
N GLY A 155 1.58 -23.85 36.15
CA GLY A 155 1.48 -23.17 34.86
C GLY A 155 0.10 -23.25 34.20
N THR A 156 -0.89 -23.81 34.92
CA THR A 156 -2.32 -23.78 34.57
C THR A 156 -2.82 -22.34 34.58
N LYS A 157 -3.74 -21.99 33.67
CA LYS A 157 -4.21 -20.61 33.46
C LYS A 157 -5.72 -20.52 33.59
N PHE A 158 -6.18 -19.33 33.98
CA PHE A 158 -7.57 -18.91 33.98
C PHE A 158 -7.65 -17.51 33.38
N ASP A 159 -8.65 -17.25 32.54
CA ASP A 159 -8.93 -15.91 32.03
C ASP A 159 -10.43 -15.61 31.95
N ALA A 160 -10.84 -14.41 32.35
CA ALA A 160 -12.24 -14.00 32.30
C ALA A 160 -12.39 -12.49 32.12
N PHE A 161 -13.53 -12.08 31.55
CA PHE A 161 -13.97 -10.70 31.52
C PHE A 161 -15.40 -10.59 32.05
N TYR A 162 -15.59 -9.90 33.16
CA TYR A 162 -16.89 -9.66 33.76
C TYR A 162 -17.42 -8.31 33.27
N PRO A 163 -18.41 -8.24 32.37
CA PRO A 163 -18.92 -6.97 31.82
C PRO A 163 -19.63 -6.11 32.86
N LYS A 164 -20.21 -6.76 33.87
CA LYS A 164 -20.95 -6.15 34.98
C LYS A 164 -20.60 -6.85 36.27
N TYR A 165 -20.89 -6.18 37.36
CA TYR A 165 -20.77 -6.71 38.71
C TYR A 165 -21.78 -7.84 38.93
N HIS A 166 -21.37 -9.07 38.69
CA HIS A 166 -22.11 -10.28 39.01
C HIS A 166 -21.28 -11.13 39.97
N LEU A 167 -21.80 -11.26 41.18
CA LEU A 167 -21.19 -12.07 42.24
C LEU A 167 -21.34 -13.57 41.93
N ASP A 168 -20.28 -14.30 42.27
CA ASP A 168 -20.29 -15.72 42.61
C ASP A 168 -20.71 -16.73 41.52
N THR A 169 -20.83 -16.33 40.24
CA THR A 169 -20.92 -17.26 39.11
C THR A 169 -20.14 -16.80 37.89
N ILE A 170 -19.28 -17.69 37.36
CA ILE A 170 -18.71 -17.57 36.01
C ILE A 170 -19.86 -17.80 35.02
N GLY A 171 -20.57 -16.72 34.69
CA GLY A 171 -21.64 -16.76 33.70
C GLY A 171 -21.07 -17.06 32.29
N PRO A 172 -21.88 -17.59 31.35
CA PRO A 172 -21.43 -17.85 29.98
C PRO A 172 -20.80 -16.63 29.30
N ASP A 173 -21.28 -15.42 29.65
CA ASP A 173 -20.74 -14.15 29.15
C ASP A 173 -19.30 -13.87 29.60
N SER A 174 -18.87 -14.40 30.75
CA SER A 174 -17.54 -14.12 31.33
C SER A 174 -16.40 -14.84 30.61
N LYS A 175 -16.75 -15.93 29.91
CA LYS A 175 -15.85 -16.79 29.11
C LYS A 175 -16.15 -16.70 27.60
N LYS A 176 -16.89 -15.68 27.15
CA LYS A 176 -17.08 -15.42 25.70
C LYS A 176 -15.77 -15.00 25.04
N GLY A 177 -15.66 -15.23 23.73
CA GLY A 177 -14.44 -15.04 22.96
C GLY A 177 -13.31 -15.99 23.35
N THR A 178 -12.12 -15.75 22.80
CA THR A 178 -10.89 -16.48 23.12
C THR A 178 -9.88 -15.48 23.66
N PHE A 179 -9.33 -15.79 24.84
CA PHE A 179 -8.19 -15.09 25.42
C PHE A 179 -6.90 -15.85 25.06
N HIS A 180 -5.76 -15.17 25.18
CA HIS A 180 -4.47 -15.60 24.66
C HIS A 180 -3.34 -15.30 25.67
N ILE A 181 -3.62 -15.41 26.96
CA ILE A 181 -2.62 -15.29 28.02
C ILE A 181 -1.54 -16.37 27.88
N ASP A 182 -0.28 -15.95 27.80
CA ASP A 182 0.88 -16.84 27.69
C ASP A 182 1.79 -16.59 28.89
N ALA A 183 2.22 -17.66 29.57
CA ALA A 183 3.02 -17.57 30.79
C ALA A 183 3.93 -18.79 30.98
N ARG A 184 5.07 -18.60 31.63
CA ARG A 184 6.00 -19.64 32.10
C ARG A 184 6.20 -19.53 33.59
N VAL A 185 6.43 -20.68 34.23
CA VAL A 185 6.63 -20.81 35.66
C VAL A 185 7.97 -21.48 35.94
N LYS A 186 8.69 -20.98 36.93
CA LYS A 186 10.00 -21.46 37.35
C LYS A 186 9.96 -21.79 38.84
N LEU A 187 10.10 -23.06 39.17
CA LEU A 187 10.01 -23.57 40.53
C LEU A 187 11.39 -23.62 41.20
N ARG A 188 11.43 -23.31 42.50
CA ARG A 188 12.59 -23.51 43.37
C ARG A 188 12.25 -24.56 44.44
N GLY A 189 11.85 -25.73 43.98
CA GLY A 189 11.25 -26.76 44.82
C GLY A 189 10.65 -27.92 44.02
N THR A 190 9.82 -28.74 44.66
CA THR A 190 9.11 -29.87 44.03
C THR A 190 7.60 -29.77 44.17
N LEU A 191 6.92 -29.41 43.07
CA LEU A 191 5.47 -29.25 43.01
C LEU A 191 4.71 -30.47 43.52
N ASN A 192 3.71 -30.21 44.38
CA ASN A 192 2.82 -31.17 45.02
C ASN A 192 3.49 -32.17 45.98
N LYS A 193 4.76 -31.97 46.34
CA LYS A 193 5.47 -32.83 47.29
C LYS A 193 5.35 -32.28 48.72
N ARG A 194 4.15 -32.41 49.27
CA ARG A 194 3.74 -31.84 50.57
C ARG A 194 4.50 -32.38 51.78
N ASP A 195 5.52 -33.22 51.62
CA ASP A 195 6.36 -33.82 52.66
C ASP A 195 7.82 -33.33 52.66
N ASP A 196 8.24 -32.46 51.74
CA ASP A 196 9.54 -31.75 51.83
C ASP A 196 9.39 -30.22 52.01
N ALA A 197 10.34 -29.44 51.49
CA ALA A 197 10.55 -28.04 51.80
C ALA A 197 11.08 -27.28 50.58
N ASP A 198 10.32 -26.27 50.15
CA ASP A 198 10.59 -25.48 48.95
C ASP A 198 11.16 -24.09 49.28
N GLN A 199 11.54 -23.35 48.22
CA GLN A 199 12.03 -21.96 48.28
C GLN A 199 11.20 -21.02 47.39
N GLY A 200 10.03 -21.46 46.95
CA GLY A 200 9.10 -20.66 46.16
C GLY A 200 9.13 -20.89 44.66
N TRP A 201 8.52 -19.96 43.96
CA TRP A 201 8.31 -20.01 42.52
C TRP A 201 8.20 -18.60 41.94
N SER A 202 8.44 -18.49 40.64
CA SER A 202 8.16 -17.28 39.88
C SER A 202 7.32 -17.58 38.65
N VAL A 203 6.49 -16.63 38.27
CA VAL A 203 5.71 -16.62 37.03
C VAL A 203 6.05 -15.39 36.22
N GLU A 204 6.20 -15.59 34.92
CA GLU A 204 6.37 -14.53 33.94
C GLU A 204 5.36 -14.75 32.81
N GLY A 205 4.64 -13.70 32.42
CA GLY A 205 3.61 -13.82 31.39
C GLY A 205 3.27 -12.53 30.68
N ARG A 206 2.44 -12.68 29.64
CA ARG A 206 1.95 -11.60 28.79
C ARG A 206 0.51 -11.84 28.34
N ILE A 207 -0.21 -10.75 28.10
CA ILE A 207 -1.60 -10.74 27.65
C ILE A 207 -1.71 -9.74 26.50
N PRO A 208 -2.14 -10.14 25.28
CA PRO A 208 -2.20 -9.23 24.15
C PRO A 208 -3.31 -8.20 24.30
N TRP A 209 -3.09 -6.98 23.79
CA TRP A 209 -4.08 -5.89 23.89
C TRP A 209 -5.41 -6.17 23.19
N THR A 210 -5.47 -7.16 22.30
CA THR A 210 -6.71 -7.66 21.69
C THR A 210 -7.64 -8.34 22.70
N ASP A 211 -7.12 -8.90 23.79
CA ASP A 211 -7.95 -9.54 24.82
C ASP A 211 -8.71 -8.50 25.66
N PHE A 212 -8.14 -7.29 25.76
CA PHE A 212 -8.76 -6.12 26.41
C PHE A 212 -9.76 -5.37 25.50
N SER A 213 -10.06 -5.89 24.31
CA SER A 213 -10.84 -5.18 23.28
C SER A 213 -12.27 -4.79 23.71
N ARG A 214 -12.93 -5.60 24.54
CA ARG A 214 -14.26 -5.30 25.11
C ARG A 214 -14.33 -3.99 25.89
N THR A 215 -13.20 -3.56 26.47
CA THR A 215 -12.99 -2.28 27.14
C THR A 215 -12.06 -1.35 26.34
N GLY A 216 -12.14 -1.41 25.01
CA GLY A 216 -11.41 -0.52 24.11
C GLY A 216 -9.95 -0.88 23.85
N GLY A 217 -9.45 -1.97 24.45
CA GLY A 217 -8.09 -2.47 24.23
C GLY A 217 -7.00 -1.58 24.84
N ARG A 218 -5.90 -1.41 24.11
CA ARG A 218 -4.64 -0.82 24.60
C ARG A 218 -4.82 0.51 25.36
N PRO A 219 -4.09 0.74 26.47
CA PRO A 219 -4.04 2.03 27.15
C PRO A 219 -3.30 3.10 26.33
N VAL A 220 -3.46 4.35 26.74
CA VAL A 220 -2.60 5.47 26.31
C VAL A 220 -1.65 5.88 27.44
N VAL A 221 -0.55 6.55 27.09
CA VAL A 221 0.36 7.15 28.06
C VAL A 221 -0.39 8.11 28.99
N GLY A 222 -0.12 8.00 30.30
CA GLY A 222 -0.80 8.76 31.35
C GLY A 222 -2.17 8.21 31.75
N GLU A 223 -2.63 7.11 31.16
CA GLU A 223 -3.90 6.49 31.54
C GLU A 223 -3.77 5.69 32.84
N ALA A 224 -4.74 5.85 33.74
CA ALA A 224 -4.82 5.14 35.00
C ALA A 224 -5.93 4.09 34.98
N TRP A 225 -5.59 2.83 35.25
CA TRP A 225 -6.54 1.72 35.44
C TRP A 225 -6.61 1.32 36.92
N LYS A 226 -7.64 0.58 37.28
CA LYS A 226 -7.76 -0.06 38.59
C LYS A 226 -7.16 -1.45 38.56
N LEU A 227 -6.31 -1.76 39.56
CA LEU A 227 -5.50 -2.96 39.66
C LEU A 227 -5.72 -3.65 41.00
N ASN A 228 -5.81 -4.98 40.98
CA ASN A 228 -5.46 -5.79 42.13
C ASN A 228 -4.52 -6.92 41.69
N LEU A 229 -3.49 -7.17 42.49
CA LEU A 229 -2.59 -8.31 42.39
C LEU A 229 -2.86 -9.16 43.63
N CYS A 230 -3.12 -10.45 43.45
CA CYS A 230 -3.41 -11.35 44.57
C CYS A 230 -2.52 -12.59 44.53
N ARG A 231 -2.30 -13.17 45.70
CA ARG A 231 -1.65 -14.47 45.88
C ARG A 231 -2.46 -15.31 46.85
N PHE A 232 -2.57 -16.58 46.53
CA PHE A 232 -3.00 -17.66 47.41
C PHE A 232 -1.76 -18.49 47.78
N ASP A 233 -1.61 -18.83 49.05
CA ASP A 233 -0.51 -19.62 49.61
C ASP A 233 -1.09 -20.72 50.51
N TYR A 234 -0.93 -21.97 50.08
CA TYR A 234 -1.55 -23.16 50.66
C TYR A 234 -0.63 -23.92 51.63
N HIS A 235 0.36 -23.26 52.24
CA HIS A 235 1.39 -23.90 53.07
C HIS A 235 0.83 -24.77 54.24
N LYS A 236 1.07 -26.09 54.17
CA LYS A 236 0.61 -27.16 55.12
C LYS A 236 0.83 -26.89 56.60
N GLY A 237 1.84 -26.09 56.94
CA GLY A 237 2.23 -25.79 58.31
C GLY A 237 1.41 -24.67 58.96
N TRP A 238 0.49 -24.05 58.24
CA TRP A 238 -0.39 -22.99 58.76
C TRP A 238 -1.77 -23.53 59.10
N LYS A 239 -2.52 -22.80 59.94
CA LYS A 239 -3.86 -23.22 60.41
C LYS A 239 -4.97 -22.92 59.41
N GLU A 240 -4.75 -21.92 58.57
CA GLU A 240 -5.63 -21.36 57.56
C GLU A 240 -4.71 -20.97 56.40
N GLU A 241 -5.20 -21.05 55.17
CA GLU A 241 -4.46 -20.60 53.99
C GLU A 241 -4.22 -19.09 54.04
N GLU A 242 -3.14 -18.61 53.42
CA GLU A 242 -2.91 -17.17 53.35
C GLU A 242 -3.25 -16.60 51.98
N TYR A 243 -4.31 -15.81 51.97
CA TYR A 243 -4.68 -14.95 50.85
C TYR A 243 -4.04 -13.58 51.09
N SER A 244 -3.46 -12.94 50.07
CA SER A 244 -2.88 -11.59 50.18
C SER A 244 -3.05 -10.79 48.90
N CYS A 245 -3.08 -9.45 48.99
CA CYS A 245 -3.18 -8.59 47.82
C CYS A 245 -2.56 -7.21 48.00
N VAL A 246 -2.50 -6.43 46.91
CA VAL A 246 -2.01 -5.03 46.93
C VAL A 246 -3.13 -3.99 46.97
N ALA A 247 -4.38 -4.35 46.66
CA ALA A 247 -5.51 -3.43 46.83
C ALA A 247 -5.74 -3.12 48.33
N PRO A 248 -6.04 -1.86 48.70
CA PRO A 248 -6.21 -1.45 50.10
C PRO A 248 -7.51 -1.95 50.80
N ILE A 249 -8.45 -2.57 50.06
CA ILE A 249 -9.72 -3.22 50.50
C ILE A 249 -10.18 -2.81 51.91
N THR A 250 -10.92 -1.70 51.99
CA THR A 250 -11.18 -0.99 53.25
C THR A 250 -12.02 -1.79 54.26
N LYS A 251 -12.90 -2.65 53.75
CA LYS A 251 -13.73 -3.61 54.51
C LYS A 251 -14.05 -4.80 53.59
N ARG A 252 -14.16 -6.01 54.14
CA ARG A 252 -14.73 -7.18 53.42
C ARG A 252 -16.25 -6.99 53.28
N LYS A 253 -16.70 -6.36 52.18
CA LYS A 253 -18.14 -6.13 51.92
C LYS A 253 -18.81 -7.31 51.22
N ILE A 254 -18.03 -8.11 50.47
CA ILE A 254 -18.52 -9.23 49.65
C ILE A 254 -17.77 -10.55 49.97
N PRO A 255 -18.35 -11.72 49.63
CA PRO A 255 -17.75 -13.00 49.99
C PRO A 255 -16.36 -13.21 49.36
N PRO A 256 -16.16 -13.02 48.04
CA PRO A 256 -14.84 -13.00 47.41
C PRO A 256 -14.37 -11.53 47.27
N PHE A 257 -13.83 -10.99 48.36
CA PHE A 257 -13.44 -9.57 48.47
C PHE A 257 -12.39 -9.12 47.44
N PHE A 258 -11.67 -10.04 46.80
CA PHE A 258 -10.79 -9.72 45.69
C PHE A 258 -11.52 -9.14 44.47
N HIS A 259 -12.83 -9.34 44.32
CA HIS A 259 -13.66 -8.73 43.26
C HIS A 259 -14.28 -7.39 43.70
N GLN A 260 -13.86 -6.80 44.83
CA GLN A 260 -14.34 -5.51 45.34
C GLN A 260 -13.67 -4.35 44.59
N THR A 261 -13.97 -4.24 43.29
CA THR A 261 -13.24 -3.40 42.32
C THR A 261 -13.20 -1.90 42.64
N GLU A 262 -14.08 -1.40 43.51
CA GLU A 262 -14.08 0.00 43.94
C GLU A 262 -12.89 0.33 44.87
N ASP A 263 -12.38 -0.65 45.61
CA ASP A 263 -11.26 -0.47 46.56
C ASP A 263 -9.90 -0.89 45.93
N TYR A 264 -9.84 -1.12 44.61
CA TYR A 264 -8.61 -1.47 43.91
C TYR A 264 -7.56 -0.36 43.95
N ALA A 265 -6.28 -0.79 43.98
CA ALA A 265 -5.14 0.08 43.74
C ALA A 265 -5.22 0.69 42.32
N THR A 266 -4.39 1.69 42.05
CA THR A 266 -4.33 2.37 40.76
C THR A 266 -3.02 2.02 40.05
N VAL A 267 -3.07 1.67 38.77
CA VAL A 267 -1.88 1.50 37.94
C VAL A 267 -1.89 2.53 36.82
N THR A 268 -0.81 3.29 36.68
CA THR A 268 -0.66 4.31 35.63
C THR A 268 0.25 3.79 34.52
N PHE A 269 -0.22 3.82 33.28
CA PHE A 269 0.57 3.47 32.11
C PHE A 269 1.47 4.65 31.72
N VAL A 270 2.76 4.55 32.06
CA VAL A 270 3.75 5.62 31.83
C VAL A 270 4.66 5.27 30.66
N GLU A 271 5.35 6.29 30.11
CA GLU A 271 6.37 6.09 29.08
C GLU A 271 7.55 5.25 29.60
N ALA A 272 8.45 4.85 28.70
CA ALA A 272 9.74 4.31 29.10
C ALA A 272 10.58 5.42 29.77
N ASP A 273 11.58 5.04 30.57
CA ASP A 273 12.63 5.99 30.96
C ASP A 273 13.20 6.65 29.68
N PRO A 274 13.50 7.97 29.70
CA PRO A 274 13.67 8.77 28.49
C PRO A 274 14.79 8.25 27.59
N LYS A 275 14.41 7.49 26.56
CA LYS A 275 15.33 6.98 25.55
C LYS A 275 15.80 8.15 24.67
N SER A 276 17.11 8.18 24.43
CA SER A 276 17.75 9.15 23.54
C SER A 276 17.32 8.95 22.07
N TYR A 277 16.29 9.67 21.63
CA TYR A 277 15.90 9.80 20.22
C TYR A 277 16.96 10.55 19.39
N GLY A 278 16.87 10.45 18.06
CA GLY A 278 17.72 11.23 17.16
C GLY A 278 17.50 12.74 17.31
N ILE A 279 16.25 13.17 17.28
CA ILE A 279 15.77 14.55 17.29
C ILE A 279 14.81 14.70 18.47
N ASP A 280 15.05 15.64 19.38
CA ASP A 280 14.26 15.74 20.62
C ASP A 280 12.79 16.07 20.36
N LYS A 281 12.51 16.91 19.35
CA LYS A 281 11.17 17.33 18.95
C LYS A 281 11.14 17.80 17.50
N ARG A 282 10.03 17.54 16.80
CA ARG A 282 9.79 18.07 15.44
C ARG A 282 9.52 19.57 15.49
N GLU A 283 10.32 20.36 14.77
CA GLU A 283 10.00 21.75 14.49
C GLU A 283 8.93 21.88 13.38
N PRO A 284 7.90 22.73 13.53
CA PRO A 284 6.92 22.98 12.48
C PRO A 284 7.53 23.71 11.27
N LEU A 285 7.45 23.12 10.08
CA LEU A 285 7.95 23.74 8.85
C LEU A 285 6.94 24.74 8.28
N THR A 286 7.03 26.00 8.71
CA THR A 286 6.16 27.11 8.25
C THR A 286 6.69 27.84 7.00
N THR A 287 7.92 27.56 6.59
CA THR A 287 8.69 28.34 5.60
C THR A 287 8.69 27.77 4.18
N SER A 288 8.16 26.57 3.95
CA SER A 288 8.14 25.95 2.63
C SER A 288 7.32 26.75 1.61
N THR A 289 7.98 27.18 0.53
CA THR A 289 7.37 27.89 -0.61
C THR A 289 6.99 26.96 -1.76
N VAL A 290 7.27 25.66 -1.65
CA VAL A 290 7.05 24.64 -2.70
C VAL A 290 5.56 24.31 -2.85
N VAL A 291 4.79 25.28 -3.36
CA VAL A 291 3.32 25.25 -3.44
C VAL A 291 2.88 25.65 -4.84
N GLY A 292 1.92 24.90 -5.40
CA GLY A 292 1.47 25.07 -6.78
C GLY A 292 2.49 24.59 -7.80
N PHE A 293 2.48 25.19 -9.00
CA PHE A 293 3.21 24.71 -10.17
C PHE A 293 4.21 25.77 -10.69
N PRO A 294 5.38 25.36 -11.23
CA PRO A 294 6.36 26.28 -11.80
C PRO A 294 5.95 26.87 -13.15
N ASP A 295 5.01 26.23 -13.83
CA ASP A 295 4.43 26.66 -15.10
C ASP A 295 2.98 27.10 -14.87
N PRO A 296 2.41 27.90 -15.79
CA PRO A 296 0.99 28.21 -15.77
C PRO A 296 0.16 26.93 -15.70
N PRO A 297 -0.82 26.82 -14.77
CA PRO A 297 -1.66 25.65 -14.71
C PRO A 297 -2.50 25.57 -16.01
N PRO A 298 -2.99 24.38 -16.39
CA PRO A 298 -3.83 24.23 -17.56
C PRO A 298 -5.05 25.17 -17.52
N PRO A 299 -5.54 25.64 -18.69
CA PRO A 299 -6.58 26.67 -18.79
C PRO A 299 -7.94 26.25 -18.20
N PHE A 300 -8.14 24.96 -17.90
CA PHE A 300 -9.34 24.46 -17.25
C PHE A 300 -9.01 23.53 -16.08
N LYS A 301 -9.95 23.43 -15.14
CA LYS A 301 -9.96 22.42 -14.07
C LYS A 301 -11.28 21.65 -14.10
N ALA A 302 -11.26 20.43 -13.56
CA ALA A 302 -12.47 19.62 -13.45
C ALA A 302 -13.40 20.14 -12.35
N ALA A 303 -14.70 20.21 -12.64
CA ALA A 303 -15.76 20.50 -11.67
C ALA A 303 -16.83 19.41 -11.74
N ARG A 304 -17.33 18.95 -10.59
CA ARG A 304 -18.40 17.94 -10.52
C ARG A 304 -19.72 18.56 -10.96
N VAL A 305 -20.46 17.90 -11.86
CA VAL A 305 -21.73 18.40 -12.41
C VAL A 305 -22.93 18.01 -11.54
N MET A 306 -22.98 16.74 -11.12
CA MET A 306 -24.02 16.22 -10.24
C MET A 306 -23.44 16.02 -8.84
N THR A 307 -23.77 16.92 -7.92
CA THR A 307 -23.23 16.95 -6.55
C THR A 307 -23.87 15.95 -5.60
N ASP A 308 -25.03 15.39 -5.95
CA ASP A 308 -25.78 14.50 -5.06
C ASP A 308 -25.94 13.07 -5.63
N TYR A 309 -25.53 12.85 -6.89
CA TYR A 309 -25.42 11.54 -7.53
C TYR A 309 -23.98 11.02 -7.44
N ARG A 310 -23.78 9.81 -6.93
CA ARG A 310 -22.50 9.13 -6.72
C ARG A 310 -22.55 7.67 -7.16
N PRO A 311 -22.80 7.39 -8.45
CA PRO A 311 -22.75 6.03 -8.95
C PRO A 311 -21.36 5.44 -8.71
N GLU A 312 -21.30 4.22 -8.18
CA GLU A 312 -20.04 3.51 -8.05
C GLU A 312 -19.56 3.02 -9.43
N PHE A 313 -18.29 3.27 -9.73
CA PHE A 313 -17.58 2.75 -10.90
C PHE A 313 -18.33 2.92 -12.25
N PRO A 314 -18.68 4.16 -12.66
CA PRO A 314 -19.28 4.41 -13.97
C PRO A 314 -18.28 4.18 -15.12
N ILE A 315 -18.71 3.47 -16.16
CA ILE A 315 -17.91 3.14 -17.36
C ILE A 315 -18.31 3.99 -18.57
N GLN A 316 -19.61 4.18 -18.80
CA GLN A 316 -20.14 4.92 -19.94
C GLN A 316 -21.51 5.51 -19.62
N VAL A 317 -21.79 6.69 -20.15
CA VAL A 317 -23.11 7.35 -20.12
C VAL A 317 -23.54 7.77 -21.52
N ALA A 318 -24.73 7.33 -21.92
CA ALA A 318 -25.35 7.77 -23.17
C ALA A 318 -26.71 8.41 -22.87
N ARG A 319 -26.86 9.67 -23.28
CA ARG A 319 -28.13 10.40 -23.17
C ARG A 319 -29.15 9.83 -24.15
N ILE A 320 -30.39 9.63 -23.69
CA ILE A 320 -31.49 9.16 -24.55
C ILE A 320 -31.85 10.29 -25.54
N PRO A 321 -31.88 10.04 -26.86
CA PRO A 321 -32.19 11.08 -27.85
C PRO A 321 -33.51 11.80 -27.57
N GLY A 322 -33.46 13.13 -27.52
CA GLY A 322 -34.62 13.98 -27.22
C GLY A 322 -35.07 14.02 -25.75
N SER A 323 -34.35 13.38 -24.81
CA SER A 323 -34.74 13.25 -23.39
C SER A 323 -33.80 13.98 -22.42
N ALA A 324 -34.23 14.22 -21.19
CA ALA A 324 -33.34 14.62 -20.08
C ALA A 324 -32.74 13.39 -19.35
N GLU A 325 -33.20 12.19 -19.65
CA GLU A 325 -32.73 10.93 -19.08
C GLU A 325 -31.52 10.36 -19.85
N ALA A 326 -30.67 9.62 -19.15
CA ALA A 326 -29.53 8.90 -19.72
C ALA A 326 -29.45 7.46 -19.20
N LEU A 327 -28.79 6.61 -19.98
CA LEU A 327 -28.38 5.28 -19.55
C LEU A 327 -26.94 5.32 -19.03
N LEU A 328 -26.70 4.62 -17.92
CA LEU A 328 -25.39 4.46 -17.28
C LEU A 328 -25.01 2.99 -17.20
N ILE A 329 -23.79 2.65 -17.59
CA ILE A 329 -23.13 1.39 -17.24
C ILE A 329 -22.28 1.61 -15.99
N THR A 330 -22.47 0.78 -14.96
CA THR A 330 -21.59 0.71 -13.78
C THR A 330 -20.95 -0.68 -13.61
N GLN A 331 -19.72 -0.74 -13.08
CA GLN A 331 -18.96 -1.96 -12.84
C GLN A 331 -18.59 -2.12 -11.34
N PRO A 332 -19.42 -2.79 -10.51
CA PRO A 332 -19.17 -2.91 -9.08
C PRO A 332 -17.91 -3.73 -8.72
N ARG A 333 -17.35 -4.49 -9.66
CA ARG A 333 -16.03 -5.15 -9.54
C ARG A 333 -15.37 -5.32 -10.90
N SER A 334 -14.04 -5.19 -10.96
CA SER A 334 -13.26 -5.38 -12.19
C SER A 334 -13.60 -6.69 -12.90
N TYR A 335 -13.85 -6.62 -14.22
CA TYR A 335 -14.22 -7.76 -15.07
C TYR A 335 -15.42 -8.59 -14.57
N GLY A 336 -16.29 -7.99 -13.75
CA GLY A 336 -17.55 -8.59 -13.32
C GLY A 336 -18.75 -8.13 -14.14
N PRO A 337 -19.94 -8.71 -13.87
CA PRO A 337 -21.20 -8.23 -14.41
C PRO A 337 -21.38 -6.73 -14.14
N THR A 338 -21.76 -6.00 -15.17
CA THR A 338 -22.17 -4.59 -15.06
C THR A 338 -23.66 -4.48 -14.74
N ALA A 339 -24.08 -3.31 -14.26
CA ALA A 339 -25.49 -2.93 -14.20
C ALA A 339 -25.78 -1.84 -15.24
N VAL A 340 -27.01 -1.84 -15.79
CA VAL A 340 -27.51 -0.77 -16.66
C VAL A 340 -28.63 -0.03 -15.93
N SER A 341 -28.46 1.26 -15.70
CA SER A 341 -29.42 2.11 -14.99
C SER A 341 -29.87 3.30 -15.84
N LEU A 342 -31.15 3.64 -15.75
CA LEU A 342 -31.72 4.91 -16.18
C LEU A 342 -31.50 5.94 -15.07
N PHE A 343 -31.12 7.16 -15.41
CA PHE A 343 -31.07 8.26 -14.44
C PHE A 343 -31.24 9.64 -15.13
N PRO A 344 -31.73 10.67 -14.41
CA PRO A 344 -31.90 12.00 -14.97
C PRO A 344 -30.56 12.73 -15.06
N LEU A 345 -30.14 13.07 -16.28
CA LEU A 345 -28.89 13.76 -16.55
C LEU A 345 -29.04 15.27 -16.36
N LYS A 346 -29.21 15.70 -15.10
CA LYS A 346 -29.46 17.11 -14.71
C LYS A 346 -28.80 17.46 -13.37
N PRO A 347 -28.48 18.75 -13.11
CA PRO A 347 -28.09 19.22 -11.78
C PRO A 347 -29.13 18.84 -10.72
N GLY A 348 -28.68 18.43 -9.53
CA GLY A 348 -29.53 18.03 -8.41
C GLY A 348 -30.11 16.61 -8.48
N ALA A 349 -29.74 15.80 -9.49
CA ALA A 349 -30.00 14.36 -9.50
C ALA A 349 -29.30 13.66 -8.31
N LYS A 350 -29.95 12.61 -7.77
CA LYS A 350 -29.56 11.85 -6.58
C LYS A 350 -29.50 10.35 -6.87
N ASP A 351 -28.82 9.59 -6.00
CA ASP A 351 -28.76 8.12 -6.11
C ASP A 351 -30.14 7.45 -6.14
N ALA A 352 -31.12 8.01 -5.42
CA ALA A 352 -32.51 7.53 -5.40
C ALA A 352 -33.30 7.81 -6.69
N ASP A 353 -32.81 8.68 -7.57
CA ASP A 353 -33.45 8.95 -8.87
C ASP A 353 -33.03 7.92 -9.94
N ALA A 354 -32.03 7.08 -9.66
CA ALA A 354 -31.52 6.09 -10.60
C ALA A 354 -32.33 4.78 -10.53
N VAL A 355 -32.92 4.38 -11.66
CA VAL A 355 -33.69 3.13 -11.80
C VAL A 355 -32.83 2.10 -12.52
N LYS A 356 -32.42 1.05 -11.81
CA LYS A 356 -31.73 -0.09 -12.44
C LYS A 356 -32.68 -0.80 -13.40
N LEU A 357 -32.34 -0.84 -14.68
CA LEU A 357 -33.16 -1.47 -15.71
C LEU A 357 -32.93 -2.98 -15.77
N PHE A 358 -31.67 -3.41 -15.73
CA PHE A 358 -31.30 -4.82 -15.61
C PHE A 358 -29.86 -5.02 -15.10
N ASP A 359 -29.63 -6.17 -14.46
CA ASP A 359 -28.30 -6.74 -14.28
C ASP A 359 -27.93 -7.55 -15.52
N THR A 360 -26.64 -7.63 -15.83
CA THR A 360 -26.18 -8.23 -17.08
C THR A 360 -26.14 -9.77 -17.02
N PRO A 361 -26.69 -10.50 -18.01
CA PRO A 361 -26.69 -11.97 -18.00
C PRO A 361 -25.28 -12.57 -18.19
N GLY A 362 -25.06 -13.78 -17.65
CA GLY A 362 -24.05 -14.71 -18.16
C GLY A 362 -22.57 -14.31 -18.01
N GLU A 363 -22.20 -13.65 -16.91
CA GLU A 363 -20.82 -13.20 -16.61
C GLU A 363 -20.27 -12.09 -17.54
N GLY A 364 -21.11 -11.49 -18.40
CA GLY A 364 -20.68 -10.46 -19.35
C GLY A 364 -20.47 -9.07 -18.75
N THR A 365 -19.51 -8.32 -19.28
CA THR A 365 -19.25 -6.91 -18.98
C THR A 365 -19.67 -6.04 -20.17
N ALA A 366 -20.56 -5.06 -19.96
CA ALA A 366 -20.85 -4.03 -20.95
C ALA A 366 -19.78 -2.93 -20.92
N TYR A 367 -19.38 -2.43 -22.10
CA TYR A 367 -18.38 -1.36 -22.22
C TYR A 367 -18.89 -0.06 -22.83
N ASP A 368 -19.90 -0.13 -23.70
CA ASP A 368 -20.38 1.03 -24.46
C ASP A 368 -21.89 0.97 -24.75
N ILE A 369 -22.48 2.12 -25.08
CA ILE A 369 -23.91 2.30 -25.39
C ILE A 369 -24.06 3.22 -26.61
N ALA A 370 -24.82 2.80 -27.61
CA ALA A 370 -25.21 3.66 -28.73
C ALA A 370 -26.71 3.57 -29.01
N PHE A 371 -27.37 4.72 -29.20
CA PHE A 371 -28.75 4.76 -29.70
C PHE A 371 -28.77 4.77 -31.22
N HIS A 372 -29.78 4.16 -31.82
CA HIS A 372 -29.98 4.27 -33.26
C HIS A 372 -30.26 5.73 -33.66
N PRO A 373 -29.79 6.23 -34.82
CA PRO A 373 -30.13 7.58 -35.28
C PRO A 373 -31.64 7.80 -35.43
N LYS A 374 -32.41 6.74 -35.71
CA LYS A 374 -33.89 6.73 -35.74
C LYS A 374 -34.52 6.23 -34.43
N PHE A 375 -33.87 6.41 -33.28
CA PHE A 375 -34.35 5.90 -31.99
C PHE A 375 -35.81 6.31 -31.68
N ALA A 376 -36.21 7.53 -32.03
CA ALA A 376 -37.59 8.02 -31.82
C ALA A 376 -38.65 7.21 -32.60
N GLU A 377 -38.26 6.54 -33.69
CA GLU A 377 -39.13 5.71 -34.54
C GLU A 377 -39.07 4.23 -34.13
N ASN A 378 -37.87 3.68 -33.91
CA ASN A 378 -37.66 2.23 -33.75
C ASN A 378 -37.33 1.75 -32.33
N GLY A 379 -37.01 2.66 -31.40
CA GLY A 379 -36.64 2.32 -30.02
C GLY A 379 -35.32 1.56 -29.88
N TYR A 380 -34.50 1.45 -30.92
CA TYR A 380 -33.31 0.59 -30.88
C TYR A 380 -32.13 1.23 -30.13
N VAL A 381 -31.62 0.49 -29.15
CA VAL A 381 -30.41 0.79 -28.37
C VAL A 381 -29.45 -0.40 -28.47
N TYR A 382 -28.17 -0.11 -28.61
CA TYR A 382 -27.10 -1.07 -28.81
C TYR A 382 -26.11 -1.00 -27.65
N PHE A 383 -25.61 -2.16 -27.24
CA PHE A 383 -24.60 -2.30 -26.20
C PHE A 383 -23.44 -3.15 -26.73
N GLY A 384 -22.21 -2.74 -26.38
CA GLY A 384 -20.98 -3.49 -26.66
C GLY A 384 -20.54 -4.31 -25.45
N TRP A 385 -20.17 -5.57 -25.67
CA TRP A 385 -20.00 -6.59 -24.63
C TRP A 385 -18.70 -7.38 -24.75
N ASN A 386 -18.19 -7.84 -23.61
CA ASN A 386 -17.25 -8.96 -23.51
C ASN A 386 -17.79 -9.98 -22.50
N GLY A 387 -17.88 -11.25 -22.87
CA GLY A 387 -18.38 -12.31 -21.99
C GLY A 387 -18.56 -13.64 -22.71
N LYS A 388 -19.53 -14.44 -22.27
CA LYS A 388 -20.00 -15.62 -23.02
C LYS A 388 -21.25 -15.23 -23.81
N SER A 389 -21.22 -15.42 -25.12
CA SER A 389 -22.44 -15.54 -25.92
C SER A 389 -23.02 -16.95 -25.73
N GLU A 390 -24.33 -17.12 -25.88
CA GLU A 390 -25.02 -18.39 -25.61
C GLU A 390 -24.46 -19.54 -26.48
N GLY A 391 -24.14 -20.68 -25.86
CA GLY A 391 -23.63 -21.87 -26.55
C GLY A 391 -22.13 -21.89 -26.88
N HIS A 392 -21.36 -20.85 -26.57
CA HIS A 392 -19.93 -20.80 -26.90
C HIS A 392 -18.99 -21.34 -25.80
N LYS A 393 -17.89 -21.99 -26.20
CA LYS A 393 -16.86 -22.56 -25.29
C LYS A 393 -15.76 -21.56 -24.92
N THR A 394 -15.58 -20.52 -25.74
CA THR A 394 -14.57 -19.47 -25.67
C THR A 394 -15.24 -18.14 -25.28
N LYS A 395 -14.47 -17.18 -24.73
CA LYS A 395 -14.99 -15.82 -24.55
C LYS A 395 -15.19 -15.14 -25.89
N ARG A 396 -16.24 -14.32 -25.97
CA ARG A 396 -16.61 -13.57 -27.16
C ARG A 396 -16.89 -12.11 -26.82
N SER A 397 -16.51 -11.27 -27.75
CA SER A 397 -16.90 -9.88 -27.81
C SER A 397 -18.05 -9.75 -28.81
N PHE A 398 -19.07 -8.96 -28.48
CA PHE A 398 -20.29 -8.89 -29.28
C PHE A 398 -21.03 -7.56 -29.11
N VAL A 399 -21.86 -7.22 -30.10
CA VAL A 399 -22.80 -6.10 -30.05
C VAL A 399 -24.22 -6.65 -30.02
N THR A 400 -25.02 -6.21 -29.04
CA THR A 400 -26.43 -6.61 -28.91
C THR A 400 -27.35 -5.41 -29.06
N ARG A 401 -28.38 -5.55 -29.88
CA ARG A 401 -29.51 -4.61 -29.96
C ARG A 401 -30.62 -5.02 -29.00
N TYR A 402 -31.22 -4.05 -28.33
CA TYR A 402 -32.47 -4.17 -27.61
C TYR A 402 -33.47 -3.11 -28.11
N THR A 403 -34.75 -3.35 -27.86
CA THR A 403 -35.82 -2.36 -28.02
C THR A 403 -36.14 -1.73 -26.67
N MET A 404 -36.15 -0.39 -26.64
CA MET A 404 -36.57 0.43 -25.52
C MET A 404 -37.83 1.22 -25.88
N THR A 405 -38.68 1.54 -24.91
CA THR A 405 -39.78 2.49 -25.13
C THR A 405 -39.21 3.85 -25.58
N THR A 406 -39.87 4.51 -26.54
CA THR A 406 -39.39 5.79 -27.12
C THR A 406 -39.86 7.02 -26.36
N LYS A 407 -40.65 6.83 -25.30
CA LYS A 407 -41.22 7.87 -24.43
C LYS A 407 -41.21 7.41 -22.96
N PRO A 408 -41.21 8.34 -21.98
CA PRO A 408 -41.32 7.99 -20.56
C PRO A 408 -42.61 7.21 -20.24
N PRO A 409 -42.57 6.25 -19.29
CA PRO A 409 -41.37 5.73 -18.62
C PRO A 409 -40.49 4.92 -19.58
N PHE A 410 -39.18 5.18 -19.55
CA PHE A 410 -38.21 4.46 -20.37
C PHE A 410 -37.95 3.07 -19.79
N ALA A 411 -38.16 2.03 -20.59
CA ALA A 411 -37.97 0.64 -20.21
C ALA A 411 -37.40 -0.16 -21.39
N ILE A 412 -36.42 -1.01 -21.12
CA ILE A 412 -35.78 -1.91 -22.10
C ILE A 412 -36.44 -3.29 -21.99
N ASP A 413 -36.96 -3.82 -23.10
CA ASP A 413 -37.41 -5.22 -23.14
C ASP A 413 -36.22 -6.14 -23.40
N THR A 414 -35.71 -6.76 -22.33
CA THR A 414 -34.56 -7.68 -22.39
C THR A 414 -34.81 -8.91 -23.26
N LYS A 415 -36.07 -9.26 -23.56
CA LYS A 415 -36.42 -10.38 -24.46
C LYS A 415 -36.20 -10.05 -25.94
N THR A 416 -36.03 -8.77 -26.28
CA THR A 416 -35.75 -8.31 -27.66
C THR A 416 -34.28 -8.33 -28.03
N ALA A 417 -33.42 -8.87 -27.13
CA ALA A 417 -31.98 -9.03 -27.35
C ALA A 417 -31.69 -9.72 -28.69
N ALA A 418 -30.94 -9.04 -29.57
CA ALA A 418 -30.47 -9.60 -30.82
C ALA A 418 -28.98 -9.30 -31.01
N THR A 419 -28.15 -10.34 -31.06
CA THR A 419 -26.73 -10.23 -31.41
C THR A 419 -26.61 -9.74 -32.85
N ILE A 420 -25.94 -8.61 -33.05
CA ILE A 420 -25.72 -8.00 -34.36
C ILE A 420 -24.47 -8.55 -35.02
N ILE A 421 -23.36 -8.53 -34.29
CA ILE A 421 -22.04 -8.98 -34.73
C ILE A 421 -21.22 -9.45 -33.53
N ASP A 422 -20.40 -10.48 -33.69
CA ASP A 422 -19.59 -11.06 -32.63
C ASP A 422 -18.29 -11.71 -33.14
N TRP A 423 -17.31 -11.88 -32.24
CA TRP A 423 -16.01 -12.48 -32.51
C TRP A 423 -15.39 -13.09 -31.25
N GLU A 424 -14.43 -14.02 -31.39
CA GLU A 424 -13.67 -14.55 -30.25
C GLU A 424 -12.65 -13.52 -29.74
N SER A 425 -12.58 -13.35 -28.42
CA SER A 425 -11.73 -12.34 -27.78
C SER A 425 -11.50 -12.68 -26.30
N ASP A 426 -10.26 -12.64 -25.82
CA ASP A 426 -9.89 -12.87 -24.41
C ASP A 426 -8.96 -11.76 -23.87
N GLY A 427 -9.26 -10.52 -24.28
CA GLY A 427 -8.49 -9.31 -23.97
C GLY A 427 -8.61 -8.31 -25.11
N HIS A 428 -8.17 -7.06 -24.88
CA HIS A 428 -8.24 -5.95 -25.83
C HIS A 428 -9.52 -5.92 -26.70
N ASN A 429 -10.68 -5.95 -26.03
CA ASN A 429 -11.92 -6.35 -26.70
C ASN A 429 -12.44 -5.34 -27.73
N GLY A 430 -12.20 -4.04 -27.51
CA GLY A 430 -12.89 -2.97 -28.24
C GLY A 430 -14.36 -2.88 -27.81
N CYS A 431 -15.27 -3.18 -28.74
CA CYS A 431 -16.72 -3.07 -28.61
C CYS A 431 -17.26 -1.65 -28.41
N ALA A 432 -16.50 -0.61 -28.76
CA ALA A 432 -17.02 0.75 -28.82
C ALA A 432 -17.88 0.92 -30.07
N ILE A 433 -18.99 1.68 -29.96
CA ILE A 433 -20.02 1.79 -30.99
C ILE A 433 -20.35 3.26 -31.26
N CYS A 434 -20.36 3.67 -32.53
CA CYS A 434 -20.98 4.93 -32.93
C CYS A 434 -21.71 4.81 -34.27
N PHE A 435 -22.58 5.76 -34.58
CA PHE A 435 -23.25 5.87 -35.88
C PHE A 435 -22.79 7.12 -36.63
N ASP A 436 -22.68 7.04 -37.95
CA ASP A 436 -22.57 8.25 -38.79
C ASP A 436 -23.94 8.88 -39.09
N SER A 437 -23.90 10.08 -39.68
CA SER A 437 -25.10 10.81 -40.12
C SER A 437 -25.93 10.09 -41.17
N ASP A 438 -25.39 9.04 -41.81
CA ASP A 438 -26.06 8.30 -42.89
C ASP A 438 -26.73 7.02 -42.36
N GLY A 439 -26.61 6.75 -41.04
CA GLY A 439 -27.23 5.61 -40.36
C GLY A 439 -26.35 4.37 -40.23
N LEU A 440 -25.07 4.45 -40.62
CA LEU A 440 -24.17 3.30 -40.62
C LEU A 440 -23.44 3.19 -39.28
N MET A 441 -23.35 1.96 -38.76
CA MET A 441 -22.73 1.65 -37.48
C MET A 441 -21.24 1.38 -37.68
N TYR A 442 -20.42 2.00 -36.83
CA TYR A 442 -19.01 1.68 -36.65
C TYR A 442 -18.84 0.92 -35.34
N VAL A 443 -18.06 -0.16 -35.37
CA VAL A 443 -17.77 -1.00 -34.20
C VAL A 443 -16.26 -1.20 -34.10
N THR A 444 -15.68 -1.02 -32.91
CA THR A 444 -14.26 -1.33 -32.70
C THR A 444 -14.04 -2.77 -32.25
N SER A 445 -12.89 -3.33 -32.63
CA SER A 445 -12.37 -4.59 -32.12
C SER A 445 -10.85 -4.45 -31.97
N GLY A 446 -10.30 -4.90 -30.84
CA GLY A 446 -8.85 -4.98 -30.67
C GLY A 446 -8.28 -6.34 -31.02
N ASP A 447 -7.03 -6.61 -30.64
CA ASP A 447 -6.29 -7.81 -31.03
C ASP A 447 -6.77 -9.13 -30.39
N GLY A 448 -7.72 -9.06 -29.45
CA GLY A 448 -8.33 -10.24 -28.81
C GLY A 448 -7.44 -10.94 -27.78
N THR A 449 -6.28 -10.36 -27.45
CA THR A 449 -5.32 -10.88 -26.46
C THR A 449 -5.20 -9.93 -25.26
N SER A 450 -4.55 -10.36 -24.18
CA SER A 450 -4.25 -9.45 -23.05
C SER A 450 -2.84 -8.83 -23.10
N ASP A 451 -1.92 -9.36 -23.92
CA ASP A 451 -0.52 -8.92 -23.98
C ASP A 451 0.08 -9.08 -25.39
N SER A 452 0.73 -8.01 -25.89
CA SER A 452 1.67 -8.02 -27.02
C SER A 452 1.21 -8.71 -28.33
N ASP A 453 -0.11 -8.81 -28.56
CA ASP A 453 -0.72 -9.50 -29.70
C ASP A 453 -0.09 -10.88 -29.94
N THR A 454 -0.18 -11.76 -28.94
CA THR A 454 0.35 -13.14 -28.99
C THR A 454 -0.24 -13.99 -30.12
N ASN A 455 -1.42 -13.62 -30.63
CA ASN A 455 -2.09 -14.27 -31.75
C ASN A 455 -1.74 -13.65 -33.12
N VAL A 456 -0.91 -12.60 -33.16
CA VAL A 456 -0.44 -11.90 -34.36
C VAL A 456 -1.60 -11.47 -35.28
N THR A 457 -2.63 -10.88 -34.69
CA THR A 457 -3.88 -10.49 -35.34
C THR A 457 -3.87 -9.07 -35.89
N GLY A 458 -3.02 -8.19 -35.37
CA GLY A 458 -3.07 -6.75 -35.68
C GLY A 458 -3.00 -6.46 -37.20
N GLN A 459 -2.11 -7.17 -37.90
CA GLN A 459 -1.90 -7.07 -39.35
C GLN A 459 -2.67 -8.11 -40.17
N ARG A 460 -3.51 -8.95 -39.54
CA ARG A 460 -4.38 -9.90 -40.25
C ARG A 460 -5.61 -9.19 -40.81
N THR A 461 -5.93 -9.50 -42.05
CA THR A 461 -7.03 -8.89 -42.81
C THR A 461 -8.25 -9.81 -42.89
N ASP A 462 -8.06 -11.11 -42.61
CA ASP A 462 -9.04 -12.19 -42.69
C ASP A 462 -9.84 -12.41 -41.39
N LEU A 463 -9.67 -11.54 -40.39
CA LEU A 463 -10.34 -11.57 -39.10
C LEU A 463 -11.07 -10.25 -38.79
N LEU A 464 -12.16 -10.35 -38.03
CA LEU A 464 -12.86 -9.19 -37.45
C LEU A 464 -12.08 -8.50 -36.32
N LEU A 465 -11.01 -9.11 -35.79
CA LEU A 465 -10.13 -8.56 -34.72
C LEU A 465 -9.18 -7.47 -35.23
N ALA A 466 -8.82 -6.53 -34.38
CA ALA A 466 -7.92 -5.39 -34.67
C ALA A 466 -8.44 -4.49 -35.81
N LYS A 467 -9.69 -4.03 -35.70
CA LYS A 467 -10.43 -3.28 -36.73
C LYS A 467 -11.23 -2.09 -36.17
N VAL A 468 -11.46 -1.12 -37.04
CA VAL A 468 -12.76 -0.44 -37.10
C VAL A 468 -13.58 -1.16 -38.17
N LEU A 469 -14.75 -1.66 -37.79
CA LEU A 469 -15.73 -2.29 -38.68
C LEU A 469 -16.81 -1.27 -39.03
N ARG A 470 -17.40 -1.33 -40.23
CA ARG A 470 -18.52 -0.49 -40.66
C ARG A 470 -19.62 -1.33 -41.31
N ILE A 471 -20.84 -1.26 -40.77
CA ILE A 471 -21.98 -2.12 -41.13
C ILE A 471 -23.31 -1.34 -41.23
N ASP A 472 -24.23 -1.83 -42.04
CA ASP A 472 -25.61 -1.31 -42.19
C ASP A 472 -26.60 -2.22 -41.44
N VAL A 473 -27.04 -1.78 -40.26
CA VAL A 473 -27.98 -2.52 -39.41
C VAL A 473 -29.45 -2.33 -39.80
N ASP A 474 -29.76 -1.31 -40.62
CA ASP A 474 -31.10 -1.07 -41.16
C ASP A 474 -31.41 -2.03 -42.34
N LYS A 475 -30.39 -2.67 -42.92
CA LYS A 475 -30.53 -3.59 -44.06
C LYS A 475 -29.85 -4.95 -43.81
N PRO A 476 -30.38 -5.83 -42.95
CA PRO A 476 -29.88 -7.20 -42.77
C PRO A 476 -29.81 -7.99 -44.10
N ALA A 477 -28.72 -8.73 -44.34
CA ALA A 477 -28.55 -9.54 -45.54
C ALA A 477 -27.71 -10.80 -45.30
N GLY A 478 -27.85 -11.81 -46.17
CA GLY A 478 -26.98 -13.00 -46.18
C GLY A 478 -27.01 -13.83 -44.89
N GLY A 479 -28.14 -13.81 -44.15
CA GLY A 479 -28.29 -14.49 -42.86
C GLY A 479 -27.67 -13.74 -41.66
N LYS A 480 -27.06 -12.57 -41.89
CA LYS A 480 -26.54 -11.68 -40.83
C LYS A 480 -27.61 -10.66 -40.41
N ALA A 481 -27.53 -10.17 -39.18
CA ALA A 481 -28.38 -9.09 -38.66
C ALA A 481 -27.98 -7.69 -39.18
N TYR A 482 -27.10 -7.62 -40.17
CA TYR A 482 -26.63 -6.41 -40.85
C TYR A 482 -26.28 -6.74 -42.32
N SER A 483 -25.98 -5.74 -43.13
CA SER A 483 -25.23 -5.91 -44.38
C SER A 483 -23.96 -5.07 -44.38
N VAL A 484 -23.07 -5.35 -45.31
CA VAL A 484 -21.85 -4.56 -45.53
C VAL A 484 -22.13 -3.47 -46.56
N PRO A 485 -21.88 -2.18 -46.24
CA PRO A 485 -22.00 -1.09 -47.20
C PRO A 485 -21.10 -1.32 -48.42
N LYS A 486 -21.65 -1.14 -49.63
CA LYS A 486 -20.94 -1.38 -50.90
C LYS A 486 -19.71 -0.48 -51.09
N ASP A 487 -19.65 0.63 -50.38
CA ASP A 487 -18.56 1.60 -50.39
C ASP A 487 -17.49 1.32 -49.31
N ASN A 488 -17.59 0.25 -48.51
CA ASN A 488 -16.49 -0.15 -47.62
C ASN A 488 -15.20 -0.43 -48.45
N PRO A 489 -14.00 -0.08 -47.93
CA PRO A 489 -12.77 -0.03 -48.71
C PRO A 489 -12.33 -1.36 -49.34
N TYR A 490 -12.75 -2.49 -48.77
CA TYR A 490 -12.27 -3.82 -49.16
C TYR A 490 -13.37 -4.75 -49.69
N VAL A 491 -14.54 -4.20 -50.05
CA VAL A 491 -15.61 -4.99 -50.70
C VAL A 491 -15.12 -5.50 -52.05
N GLY A 492 -15.07 -6.83 -52.20
CA GLY A 492 -14.53 -7.50 -53.39
C GLY A 492 -13.06 -7.94 -53.27
N ASP A 493 -12.33 -7.50 -52.25
CA ASP A 493 -10.99 -8.00 -51.98
C ASP A 493 -11.05 -9.25 -51.08
N THR A 494 -10.91 -10.43 -51.69
CA THR A 494 -10.94 -11.73 -50.98
C THR A 494 -9.90 -11.90 -49.88
N ARG A 495 -8.92 -11.00 -49.74
CA ARG A 495 -7.94 -11.00 -48.65
C ARG A 495 -8.50 -10.41 -47.35
N PHE A 496 -9.61 -9.68 -47.40
CA PHE A 496 -10.16 -8.92 -46.28
C PHE A 496 -11.55 -9.42 -45.88
N VAL A 497 -11.87 -9.33 -44.58
CA VAL A 497 -13.28 -9.33 -44.14
C VAL A 497 -13.93 -8.02 -44.59
N PRO A 498 -15.05 -8.07 -45.35
CA PRO A 498 -15.60 -6.90 -46.06
C PRO A 498 -16.18 -5.84 -45.10
N GLU A 499 -16.45 -6.21 -43.85
CA GLU A 499 -16.81 -5.30 -42.75
C GLU A 499 -15.69 -4.27 -42.42
N THR A 500 -14.44 -4.53 -42.82
CA THR A 500 -13.29 -3.68 -42.47
C THR A 500 -13.41 -2.27 -43.03
N TRP A 501 -13.35 -1.27 -42.13
CA TRP A 501 -13.16 0.14 -42.47
C TRP A 501 -11.70 0.57 -42.30
N ALA A 502 -11.05 0.17 -41.22
CA ALA A 502 -9.62 0.37 -40.95
C ALA A 502 -9.07 -0.79 -40.09
N TYR A 503 -7.75 -1.01 -40.06
CA TYR A 503 -7.13 -2.10 -39.31
C TYR A 503 -5.78 -1.73 -38.67
N GLY A 504 -5.12 -2.67 -37.99
CA GLY A 504 -3.84 -2.43 -37.33
C GLY A 504 -3.99 -1.80 -35.95
N LEU A 505 -5.02 -2.18 -35.18
CA LEU A 505 -5.34 -1.61 -33.86
C LEU A 505 -5.07 -2.60 -32.72
N ARG A 506 -4.57 -2.09 -31.57
CA ARG A 506 -4.36 -2.87 -30.33
C ARG A 506 -5.62 -2.96 -29.47
N ASN A 507 -5.92 -1.91 -28.69
CA ASN A 507 -7.07 -1.84 -27.79
C ASN A 507 -7.89 -0.55 -28.02
N PRO A 508 -8.81 -0.53 -29.00
CA PRO A 508 -9.59 0.65 -29.37
C PRO A 508 -10.81 0.88 -28.43
N TRP A 509 -10.63 1.67 -27.37
CA TRP A 509 -11.56 1.76 -26.22
C TRP A 509 -12.79 2.68 -26.40
N ARG A 510 -12.65 3.82 -27.10
CA ARG A 510 -13.79 4.73 -27.41
C ARG A 510 -13.67 5.26 -28.83
N ILE A 511 -14.78 5.20 -29.56
CA ILE A 511 -14.94 5.77 -30.89
C ILE A 511 -16.04 6.84 -30.86
N THR A 512 -15.88 7.93 -31.60
CA THR A 512 -16.88 9.00 -31.69
C THR A 512 -16.92 9.56 -33.09
N PHE A 513 -18.11 9.62 -33.67
CA PHE A 513 -18.38 10.33 -34.91
C PHE A 513 -18.95 11.72 -34.60
N ASP A 514 -18.34 12.77 -35.14
CA ASP A 514 -18.91 14.13 -35.07
C ASP A 514 -19.76 14.43 -36.30
N ALA A 515 -21.08 14.55 -36.10
CA ALA A 515 -22.02 14.84 -37.18
C ALA A 515 -21.79 16.18 -37.89
N LYS A 516 -21.14 17.17 -37.25
CA LYS A 516 -20.89 18.49 -37.85
C LYS A 516 -19.69 18.50 -38.80
N THR A 517 -18.58 17.88 -38.42
CA THR A 517 -17.36 17.80 -39.25
C THR A 517 -17.27 16.52 -40.07
N ARG A 518 -18.15 15.53 -39.81
CA ARG A 518 -18.09 14.14 -40.30
C ARG A 518 -16.77 13.42 -39.98
N GLN A 519 -16.07 13.86 -38.94
CA GLN A 519 -14.84 13.25 -38.46
C GLN A 519 -15.13 12.05 -37.55
N LEU A 520 -14.44 10.94 -37.77
CA LEU A 520 -14.48 9.75 -36.93
C LEU A 520 -13.20 9.70 -36.08
N TRP A 521 -13.32 9.84 -34.77
CA TRP A 521 -12.19 9.85 -33.85
C TRP A 521 -12.16 8.58 -32.99
N LEU A 522 -10.96 8.06 -32.74
CA LEU A 522 -10.71 6.83 -31.99
C LEU A 522 -9.58 7.01 -30.98
N GLY A 523 -9.82 6.67 -29.72
CA GLY A 523 -8.77 6.47 -28.71
C GLY A 523 -8.31 5.02 -28.64
N GLN A 524 -7.00 4.77 -28.58
CA GLN A 524 -6.42 3.43 -28.53
C GLN A 524 -5.24 3.35 -27.55
N ASN A 525 -5.18 2.28 -26.75
CA ASN A 525 -4.05 2.06 -25.84
C ASN A 525 -2.89 1.35 -26.53
N GLY A 526 -1.66 1.74 -26.22
CA GLY A 526 -0.44 1.02 -26.56
C GLY A 526 -0.14 -0.11 -25.58
N GLN A 527 1.08 -0.63 -25.64
CA GLN A 527 1.62 -1.71 -24.82
C GLN A 527 2.82 -1.27 -23.98
N ASP A 528 3.83 -0.68 -24.62
CA ASP A 528 5.18 -0.54 -24.07
C ASP A 528 5.47 0.91 -23.66
N LEU A 529 5.31 1.87 -24.59
CA LEU A 529 5.77 3.24 -24.38
C LEU A 529 4.85 4.34 -24.92
N TRP A 530 3.80 4.03 -25.70
CA TRP A 530 3.04 5.07 -26.42
C TRP A 530 1.52 4.88 -26.37
N GLU A 531 0.80 5.90 -25.91
CA GLU A 531 -0.66 6.00 -26.04
C GLU A 531 -1.03 6.92 -27.21
N TYR A 532 -2.12 6.65 -27.94
CA TYR A 532 -2.42 7.43 -29.15
C TYR A 532 -3.89 7.49 -29.55
N ALA A 533 -4.24 8.50 -30.35
CA ALA A 533 -5.56 8.66 -30.94
C ALA A 533 -5.50 8.98 -32.44
N HIS A 534 -6.50 8.50 -33.16
CA HIS A 534 -6.61 8.57 -34.61
C HIS A 534 -7.85 9.36 -35.03
N LEU A 535 -7.69 10.25 -36.01
CA LEU A 535 -8.75 10.66 -36.91
C LEU A 535 -8.86 9.60 -38.01
N VAL A 536 -9.81 8.67 -37.85
CA VAL A 536 -9.90 7.43 -38.63
C VAL A 536 -10.31 7.70 -40.07
N GLN A 537 -9.48 7.30 -41.04
CA GLN A 537 -9.82 7.33 -42.46
C GLN A 537 -10.17 5.95 -43.02
N LYS A 538 -10.76 5.97 -44.22
CA LYS A 538 -11.16 4.80 -44.98
C LYS A 538 -9.95 4.03 -45.51
N GLY A 539 -9.75 2.81 -45.02
CA GLY A 539 -8.70 1.88 -45.50
C GLY A 539 -7.35 2.02 -44.80
N ASP A 540 -7.27 2.79 -43.72
CA ASP A 540 -6.02 2.96 -42.98
C ASP A 540 -5.54 1.66 -42.30
N ASN A 541 -4.22 1.53 -42.22
CA ASN A 541 -3.52 0.53 -41.41
C ASN A 541 -2.71 1.26 -40.33
N TYR A 542 -3.03 1.08 -39.05
CA TYR A 542 -2.32 1.72 -37.95
C TYR A 542 -1.12 0.90 -37.42
N GLY A 543 -0.76 -0.18 -38.13
CA GLY A 543 0.54 -0.85 -38.02
C GLY A 543 0.73 -1.79 -36.83
N TRP A 544 -0.17 -1.81 -35.83
CA TRP A 544 -0.13 -2.82 -34.78
C TRP A 544 -0.19 -4.23 -35.40
N SER A 545 0.63 -5.20 -35.03
CA SER A 545 1.66 -5.22 -33.98
C SER A 545 3.11 -5.13 -34.51
N VAL A 546 3.30 -4.63 -35.73
CA VAL A 546 4.64 -4.32 -36.29
C VAL A 546 5.17 -3.00 -35.70
N THR A 547 4.29 -2.01 -35.54
CA THR A 547 4.56 -0.73 -34.89
C THR A 547 3.68 -0.52 -33.66
N GLU A 548 4.16 0.28 -32.73
CA GLU A 548 3.37 0.90 -31.66
C GLU A 548 3.34 2.41 -31.94
N GLY A 549 2.19 2.94 -32.34
CA GLY A 549 2.10 4.33 -32.81
C GLY A 549 3.05 4.59 -33.98
N SER A 550 3.84 5.67 -33.92
CA SER A 550 4.90 5.96 -34.89
C SER A 550 6.17 5.09 -34.78
N HIS A 551 6.26 4.18 -33.79
CA HIS A 551 7.52 3.55 -33.37
C HIS A 551 7.59 2.05 -33.72
N PRO A 552 8.79 1.49 -34.02
CA PRO A 552 8.95 0.04 -34.19
C PRO A 552 8.62 -0.72 -32.90
N PHE A 553 7.88 -1.83 -33.02
CA PHE A 553 7.57 -2.71 -31.89
C PHE A 553 8.11 -4.13 -32.15
N TYR A 554 7.49 -4.85 -33.08
CA TYR A 554 8.02 -6.12 -33.63
C TYR A 554 8.19 -6.00 -35.15
N PRO A 555 9.25 -5.32 -35.62
CA PRO A 555 9.49 -5.06 -37.05
C PRO A 555 9.67 -6.34 -37.89
N GLU A 556 9.93 -7.48 -37.26
CA GLU A 556 10.04 -8.80 -37.88
C GLU A 556 8.69 -9.48 -38.14
N ARG A 557 7.59 -8.99 -37.57
CA ARG A 557 6.24 -9.50 -37.85
C ARG A 557 5.83 -9.13 -39.28
N LYS A 558 5.03 -10.00 -39.91
CA LYS A 558 4.53 -9.78 -41.26
C LYS A 558 3.57 -8.58 -41.29
N LEU A 559 3.97 -7.52 -41.99
CA LEU A 559 3.12 -6.36 -42.26
C LEU A 559 1.93 -6.73 -43.17
N GLY A 560 0.80 -6.05 -42.96
CA GLY A 560 -0.39 -6.14 -43.79
C GLY A 560 -0.16 -5.59 -45.22
N PRO A 561 -1.13 -5.78 -46.13
CA PRO A 561 -0.96 -5.46 -47.55
C PRO A 561 -1.03 -3.96 -47.88
N THR A 562 -1.23 -3.06 -46.90
CA THR A 562 -1.27 -1.60 -47.11
C THR A 562 -0.29 -0.85 -46.18
N PRO A 563 0.24 0.31 -46.59
CA PRO A 563 1.22 1.07 -45.80
C PRO A 563 0.70 1.51 -44.43
N VAL A 564 1.59 1.59 -43.44
CA VAL A 564 1.26 2.10 -42.10
C VAL A 564 1.02 3.61 -42.12
N VAL A 565 -0.07 4.03 -41.49
CA VAL A 565 -0.45 5.42 -41.23
C VAL A 565 -0.14 5.75 -39.77
N LYS A 566 0.57 6.86 -39.54
CA LYS A 566 0.91 7.33 -38.20
C LYS A 566 -0.34 7.76 -37.41
N PRO A 567 -0.32 7.70 -36.07
CA PRO A 567 -1.36 8.31 -35.26
C PRO A 567 -1.53 9.80 -35.54
N THR A 568 -2.72 10.32 -35.27
CA THR A 568 -2.97 11.77 -35.36
C THR A 568 -2.33 12.48 -34.17
N VAL A 569 -2.46 11.91 -32.96
CA VAL A 569 -1.74 12.33 -31.75
C VAL A 569 -1.17 11.11 -31.04
N GLU A 570 0.03 11.23 -30.48
CA GLU A 570 0.67 10.22 -29.64
C GLU A 570 1.31 10.87 -28.40
N HIS A 571 1.35 10.12 -27.29
CA HIS A 571 1.86 10.52 -25.98
C HIS A 571 2.73 9.40 -25.42
N HIS A 572 3.90 9.75 -24.90
CA HIS A 572 4.77 8.76 -24.25
C HIS A 572 4.18 8.31 -22.90
N HIS A 573 4.58 7.13 -22.41
CA HIS A 573 4.13 6.54 -21.13
C HIS A 573 4.54 7.31 -19.86
N SER A 574 5.35 8.35 -20.05
CA SER A 574 5.61 9.40 -19.06
C SER A 574 4.44 10.39 -18.91
N GLU A 575 3.60 10.59 -19.94
CA GLU A 575 2.50 11.57 -19.96
C GLU A 575 1.08 10.96 -19.91
N ALA A 576 0.88 9.77 -20.48
CA ALA A 576 -0.39 9.03 -20.55
C ALA A 576 -0.11 7.52 -20.50
N ARG A 577 -1.00 6.64 -20.00
CA ARG A 577 -0.77 5.16 -19.95
C ARG A 577 -1.98 4.28 -20.24
N SER A 578 -3.13 4.89 -20.44
CA SER A 578 -4.40 4.23 -20.70
C SER A 578 -5.34 5.30 -21.26
N LEU A 579 -5.00 5.79 -22.46
CA LEU A 579 -5.75 6.82 -23.17
C LEU A 579 -7.16 6.31 -23.49
N THR A 580 -8.14 7.10 -23.05
CA THR A 580 -9.55 6.73 -23.07
C THR A 580 -10.20 7.03 -24.42
N GLY A 581 -9.68 8.01 -25.16
CA GLY A 581 -10.42 8.68 -26.23
C GLY A 581 -11.29 9.82 -25.67
N GLY A 582 -12.27 10.28 -26.45
CA GLY A 582 -12.91 11.57 -26.25
C GLY A 582 -14.04 11.88 -27.21
N VAL A 583 -14.49 13.15 -27.21
CA VAL A 583 -15.59 13.67 -28.04
C VAL A 583 -15.23 15.02 -28.67
N VAL A 584 -15.86 15.38 -29.79
CA VAL A 584 -15.70 16.73 -30.37
C VAL A 584 -16.64 17.71 -29.65
N TYR A 585 -16.06 18.67 -28.93
CA TYR A 585 -16.83 19.64 -28.14
C TYR A 585 -17.47 20.72 -29.01
N HIS A 586 -18.76 20.97 -28.78
CA HIS A 586 -19.57 21.91 -29.58
C HIS A 586 -20.43 22.87 -28.74
N GLY A 587 -20.35 22.79 -27.41
CA GLY A 587 -21.10 23.62 -26.48
C GLY A 587 -20.61 25.07 -26.39
N SER A 588 -21.34 25.88 -25.64
CA SER A 588 -21.13 27.32 -25.54
C SER A 588 -20.30 27.76 -24.33
N LYS A 589 -20.28 26.96 -23.25
CA LYS A 589 -19.64 27.34 -21.96
C LYS A 589 -18.11 27.37 -22.02
N LEU A 590 -17.48 26.67 -22.97
CA LEU A 590 -16.02 26.53 -23.09
C LEU A 590 -15.54 26.95 -24.50
N PRO A 591 -15.69 28.24 -24.89
CA PRO A 591 -15.47 28.70 -26.27
C PRO A 591 -14.08 28.40 -26.84
N GLY A 592 -13.04 28.32 -25.99
CA GLY A 592 -11.69 27.91 -26.42
C GLY A 592 -11.62 26.49 -27.00
N LEU A 593 -12.50 25.59 -26.54
CA LEU A 593 -12.55 24.19 -26.96
C LEU A 593 -13.47 23.94 -28.17
N GLN A 594 -14.15 24.95 -28.70
CA GLN A 594 -15.10 24.77 -29.80
C GLN A 594 -14.48 24.08 -31.01
N GLY A 595 -15.09 22.96 -31.44
CA GLY A 595 -14.62 22.12 -32.55
C GLY A 595 -13.33 21.32 -32.25
N ALA A 596 -12.89 21.25 -30.99
CA ALA A 596 -11.78 20.37 -30.60
C ALA A 596 -12.29 18.98 -30.20
N TYR A 597 -11.58 17.95 -30.62
CA TYR A 597 -11.64 16.63 -30.01
C TYR A 597 -10.99 16.71 -28.62
N VAL A 598 -11.79 16.64 -27.56
CA VAL A 598 -11.38 16.66 -26.16
C VAL A 598 -11.33 15.22 -25.65
N TYR A 599 -10.15 14.79 -25.21
CA TYR A 599 -9.86 13.41 -24.83
C TYR A 599 -8.95 13.37 -23.60
N GLY A 600 -8.86 12.21 -22.94
CA GLY A 600 -8.10 12.07 -21.70
C GLY A 600 -7.60 10.65 -21.46
N ASP A 601 -7.01 10.46 -20.28
CA ASP A 601 -6.29 9.25 -19.90
C ASP A 601 -6.77 8.72 -18.54
N TYR A 602 -7.06 7.43 -18.46
CA TYR A 602 -7.57 6.77 -17.25
C TYR A 602 -6.54 6.74 -16.11
N SER A 603 -5.27 6.53 -16.46
CA SER A 603 -4.20 6.28 -15.48
C SER A 603 -3.70 7.55 -14.81
N THR A 604 -3.64 8.67 -15.54
CA THR A 604 -3.09 9.97 -15.11
C THR A 604 -4.16 11.03 -14.87
N GLY A 605 -5.37 10.90 -15.43
CA GLY A 605 -6.41 11.92 -15.33
C GLY A 605 -6.11 13.22 -16.10
N HIS A 606 -5.05 13.22 -16.93
CA HIS A 606 -4.78 14.31 -17.86
C HIS A 606 -5.85 14.39 -18.95
N ILE A 607 -6.13 15.61 -19.40
CA ILE A 607 -7.06 15.90 -20.51
C ILE A 607 -6.37 16.82 -21.50
N TRP A 608 -6.45 16.45 -22.77
CA TRP A 608 -5.95 17.21 -23.92
C TRP A 608 -7.10 17.56 -24.85
N ALA A 609 -6.86 18.52 -25.74
CA ALA A 609 -7.77 18.84 -26.81
C ALA A 609 -6.99 19.13 -28.09
N VAL A 610 -7.50 18.64 -29.22
CA VAL A 610 -6.89 18.77 -30.56
C VAL A 610 -7.92 19.26 -31.59
N LYS A 611 -7.51 20.17 -32.48
CA LYS A 611 -8.29 20.60 -33.65
C LYS A 611 -7.54 20.15 -34.91
N HIS A 612 -8.28 19.55 -35.84
CA HIS A 612 -7.74 18.99 -37.08
C HIS A 612 -8.60 19.45 -38.26
N ASP A 613 -7.98 19.97 -39.31
CA ASP A 613 -8.68 20.52 -40.50
C ASP A 613 -9.07 19.44 -41.54
N GLY A 614 -8.71 18.18 -41.26
CA GLY A 614 -8.84 17.03 -42.16
C GLY A 614 -7.53 16.62 -42.84
N LYS A 615 -6.47 17.44 -42.76
CA LYS A 615 -5.13 17.17 -43.29
C LYS A 615 -4.04 17.24 -42.24
N ALA A 616 -4.13 18.17 -41.29
CA ALA A 616 -3.15 18.37 -40.24
C ALA A 616 -3.78 18.86 -38.93
N ILE A 617 -3.01 18.68 -37.83
CA ILE A 617 -3.29 19.36 -36.56
C ILE A 617 -3.04 20.85 -36.73
N VAL A 618 -4.07 21.65 -36.46
CA VAL A 618 -3.96 23.13 -36.42
C VAL A 618 -3.80 23.66 -34.99
N TRP A 619 -4.16 22.86 -33.98
CA TRP A 619 -4.00 23.20 -32.57
C TRP A 619 -4.04 21.93 -31.71
N HIS A 620 -3.13 21.78 -30.76
CA HIS A 620 -3.11 20.69 -29.77
C HIS A 620 -2.56 21.21 -28.45
N LYS A 621 -3.29 21.01 -27.33
CA LYS A 621 -2.84 21.40 -25.98
C LYS A 621 -3.32 20.42 -24.91
N LYS A 622 -2.56 20.30 -23.82
CA LYS A 622 -3.05 19.81 -22.52
C LYS A 622 -3.96 20.90 -21.93
N VAL A 623 -5.20 20.57 -21.61
CA VAL A 623 -6.25 21.53 -21.24
C VAL A 623 -6.68 21.43 -19.78
N ALA A 624 -6.53 20.26 -19.15
CA ALA A 624 -6.69 20.06 -17.71
C ALA A 624 -5.75 18.98 -17.18
N ILE A 625 -5.40 19.09 -15.89
CA ILE A 625 -4.76 18.04 -15.08
C ILE A 625 -5.76 17.73 -13.97
N THR A 626 -6.08 16.45 -13.75
CA THR A 626 -7.14 16.03 -12.82
C THR A 626 -6.76 14.74 -12.11
N THR A 627 -7.40 14.45 -10.97
CA THR A 627 -7.31 13.14 -10.29
C THR A 627 -8.16 12.05 -10.97
N LEU A 628 -8.97 12.40 -11.97
CA LEU A 628 -10.05 11.53 -12.47
C LEU A 628 -9.50 10.26 -13.14
N LYS A 629 -10.16 9.14 -12.86
CA LYS A 629 -10.02 7.88 -13.60
C LYS A 629 -11.02 7.88 -14.76
N ILE A 630 -10.61 8.44 -15.89
CA ILE A 630 -11.53 8.79 -16.99
C ILE A 630 -11.85 7.56 -17.83
N THR A 631 -13.12 7.13 -17.86
CA THR A 631 -13.58 5.96 -18.65
C THR A 631 -14.38 6.31 -19.90
N ALA A 632 -14.97 7.51 -19.96
CA ALA A 632 -15.66 8.04 -21.11
C ALA A 632 -15.79 9.57 -21.05
N PHE A 633 -16.02 10.16 -22.22
CA PHE A 633 -16.53 11.52 -22.39
C PHE A 633 -17.86 11.43 -23.16
N SER A 634 -18.81 12.28 -22.79
CA SER A 634 -20.12 12.40 -23.45
C SER A 634 -20.50 13.88 -23.57
N LEU A 635 -21.56 14.17 -24.34
CA LEU A 635 -22.12 15.51 -24.48
C LEU A 635 -23.56 15.55 -23.96
N ASP A 636 -23.97 16.69 -23.40
CA ASP A 636 -25.37 16.95 -23.01
C ASP A 636 -26.22 17.50 -24.19
N ALA A 637 -27.39 18.07 -23.89
CA ALA A 637 -28.30 18.64 -24.89
C ALA A 637 -27.75 19.85 -25.62
N ASP A 638 -26.93 20.65 -24.94
CA ASP A 638 -26.42 21.92 -25.42
C ASP A 638 -25.02 21.75 -26.04
N GLY A 639 -24.55 20.49 -26.14
CA GLY A 639 -23.21 20.13 -26.60
C GLY A 639 -22.13 20.29 -25.54
N GLU A 640 -22.51 20.39 -24.26
CA GLU A 640 -21.59 20.64 -23.16
C GLU A 640 -20.93 19.35 -22.66
N LEU A 641 -19.70 19.48 -22.16
CA LEU A 641 -18.84 18.35 -21.87
C LEU A 641 -19.24 17.63 -20.56
N LEU A 642 -19.33 16.31 -20.63
CA LEU A 642 -19.49 15.42 -19.49
C LEU A 642 -18.35 14.39 -19.47
N ILE A 643 -17.77 14.14 -18.30
CA ILE A 643 -16.60 13.27 -18.09
C ILE A 643 -16.96 12.23 -17.03
N CYS A 644 -16.82 10.94 -17.34
CA CYS A 644 -17.07 9.84 -16.40
C CYS A 644 -15.85 9.56 -15.53
N HIS A 645 -16.05 9.52 -14.21
CA HIS A 645 -15.02 9.19 -13.23
C HIS A 645 -15.26 7.81 -12.58
N HIS A 646 -14.44 6.84 -12.96
CA HIS A 646 -14.49 5.45 -12.50
C HIS A 646 -13.89 5.26 -11.10
N SER A 647 -14.69 5.56 -10.07
CA SER A 647 -14.32 5.43 -8.65
C SER A 647 -15.50 4.91 -7.83
N GLY A 648 -15.23 4.30 -6.67
CA GLY A 648 -16.25 3.74 -5.76
C GLY A 648 -16.38 4.53 -4.46
N LYS A 649 -17.10 4.00 -3.47
CA LYS A 649 -17.23 4.55 -2.11
C LYS A 649 -17.67 6.02 -2.07
N GLY A 650 -18.59 6.40 -2.95
CA GLY A 650 -19.11 7.78 -3.02
C GLY A 650 -18.21 8.80 -3.74
N ASP A 651 -17.12 8.37 -4.39
CA ASP A 651 -16.25 9.25 -5.18
C ASP A 651 -16.56 9.22 -6.70
N GLY A 652 -17.18 8.15 -7.20
CA GLY A 652 -17.60 8.04 -8.59
C GLY A 652 -18.61 9.14 -9.03
N GLY A 653 -18.76 9.33 -10.34
CA GLY A 653 -19.75 10.23 -10.91
C GLY A 653 -19.23 11.04 -12.11
N PHE A 654 -19.78 12.24 -12.29
CA PHE A 654 -19.61 13.01 -13.53
C PHE A 654 -19.10 14.43 -13.31
N PHE A 655 -18.21 14.83 -14.21
CA PHE A 655 -17.50 16.10 -14.17
C PHE A 655 -17.63 16.83 -15.50
N THR A 656 -17.30 18.12 -15.50
CA THR A 656 -17.09 18.95 -16.68
C THR A 656 -15.81 19.75 -16.50
N LEU A 657 -15.40 20.50 -17.51
CA LEU A 657 -14.33 21.48 -17.40
C LEU A 657 -14.90 22.87 -17.09
N VAL A 658 -14.22 23.61 -16.23
CA VAL A 658 -14.50 25.04 -15.97
C VAL A 658 -13.21 25.85 -16.12
N PRO A 659 -13.27 27.14 -16.51
CA PRO A 659 -12.10 28.00 -16.63
C PRO A 659 -11.25 27.98 -15.35
N ASN A 660 -9.95 27.84 -15.51
CA ASN A 660 -9.04 27.85 -14.39
C ASN A 660 -8.67 29.30 -14.04
N THR A 661 -9.19 29.77 -12.90
CA THR A 661 -8.92 31.10 -12.34
C THR A 661 -7.62 31.17 -11.52
N ASP A 662 -6.97 30.03 -11.31
CA ASP A 662 -5.82 29.93 -10.42
C ASP A 662 -4.60 30.55 -11.12
N ARG A 663 -3.80 31.34 -10.38
CA ARG A 663 -2.77 32.19 -10.99
C ARG A 663 -1.65 31.36 -11.65
N ALA A 664 -1.18 31.85 -12.79
CA ALA A 664 -0.07 31.27 -13.55
C ALA A 664 1.29 31.29 -12.83
N ASP A 665 1.41 32.10 -11.77
CA ASP A 665 2.54 32.10 -10.86
C ASP A 665 2.01 31.92 -9.43
N THR A 666 2.32 30.77 -8.84
CA THR A 666 1.98 30.44 -7.44
C THR A 666 3.10 30.82 -6.46
N GLY A 667 4.16 31.49 -6.94
CA GLY A 667 5.39 31.70 -6.19
C GLY A 667 6.26 30.44 -6.10
N PHE A 668 6.07 29.46 -7.00
CA PHE A 668 6.82 28.21 -6.97
C PHE A 668 8.33 28.48 -7.13
N PRO A 669 9.19 27.94 -6.26
CA PRO A 669 10.60 28.29 -6.20
C PRO A 669 11.35 27.82 -7.45
N LYS A 670 11.93 28.77 -8.21
CA LYS A 670 12.78 28.47 -9.37
C LYS A 670 14.25 28.22 -8.99
N THR A 671 14.63 28.49 -7.75
CA THR A 671 15.92 28.13 -7.15
C THR A 671 15.72 27.32 -5.87
N LEU A 672 16.73 26.53 -5.51
CA LEU A 672 16.70 25.73 -4.28
C LEU A 672 16.77 26.64 -3.04
N SER A 673 17.49 27.76 -3.12
CA SER A 673 17.51 28.81 -2.09
C SER A 673 16.13 29.41 -1.80
N ALA A 674 15.30 29.59 -2.83
CA ALA A 674 13.95 30.13 -2.69
C ALA A 674 12.95 29.12 -2.09
N SER A 675 13.28 27.83 -2.00
CA SER A 675 12.35 26.76 -1.58
C SER A 675 11.88 26.84 -0.13
N GLY A 676 12.61 27.58 0.73
CA GLY A 676 12.37 27.63 2.16
C GLY A 676 12.69 26.33 2.93
N LEU A 677 13.20 25.27 2.26
CA LEU A 677 13.55 23.99 2.89
C LEU A 677 14.98 23.96 3.47
N PHE A 678 15.81 24.94 3.13
CA PHE A 678 17.22 25.02 3.53
C PHE A 678 17.50 26.22 4.45
N ASP A 679 18.43 26.03 5.40
CA ASP A 679 19.13 27.12 6.10
C ASP A 679 20.36 27.57 5.31
N SER A 680 21.01 26.66 4.60
CA SER A 680 22.10 26.98 3.66
C SER A 680 22.14 25.98 2.53
N VAL A 681 21.89 26.43 1.29
CA VAL A 681 22.01 25.55 0.11
C VAL A 681 23.47 25.20 -0.16
N LYS A 682 24.38 26.17 -0.15
CA LYS A 682 25.83 25.95 -0.28
C LYS A 682 26.39 24.91 0.71
N GLY A 683 25.93 24.96 1.97
CA GLY A 683 26.30 23.98 2.99
C GLY A 683 25.43 22.72 3.02
N HIS A 684 24.46 22.60 2.10
CA HIS A 684 23.42 21.58 2.05
C HIS A 684 22.64 21.38 3.37
N LYS A 685 22.61 22.41 4.21
CA LYS A 685 21.95 22.37 5.52
C LYS A 685 20.45 22.62 5.34
N VAL A 686 19.65 21.56 5.47
CA VAL A 686 18.18 21.64 5.57
C VAL A 686 17.74 22.30 6.88
N LYS A 687 16.51 22.82 6.92
CA LYS A 687 15.89 23.34 8.16
C LYS A 687 15.55 22.20 9.12
N ALA A 688 15.52 22.47 10.43
CA ALA A 688 15.20 21.47 11.45
C ALA A 688 13.80 20.80 11.29
N GLY A 689 12.83 21.48 10.68
CA GLY A 689 11.53 20.91 10.30
C GLY A 689 11.53 20.00 9.06
N VAL A 690 12.69 19.79 8.42
CA VAL A 690 12.91 18.94 7.24
C VAL A 690 13.71 17.71 7.69
N VAL A 691 13.02 16.59 7.92
CA VAL A 691 13.58 15.45 8.66
C VAL A 691 14.38 14.54 7.71
N PRO A 692 15.67 14.24 7.99
CA PRO A 692 16.47 13.34 7.17
C PRO A 692 16.02 11.88 7.32
N TYR A 693 16.25 11.10 6.26
CA TYR A 693 16.11 9.64 6.29
C TYR A 693 17.03 8.93 5.30
N SER A 694 17.20 7.64 5.50
CA SER A 694 17.90 6.70 4.64
C SER A 694 17.02 5.47 4.38
N VAL A 695 17.41 4.65 3.39
CA VAL A 695 16.69 3.45 2.97
C VAL A 695 17.61 2.24 3.09
N ASN A 696 17.05 1.05 3.31
CA ASN A 696 17.83 -0.18 3.42
C ASN A 696 18.52 -0.57 2.11
N ALA A 697 17.80 -0.51 0.98
CA ALA A 697 18.36 -0.72 -0.35
C ALA A 697 18.17 0.52 -1.22
N SER A 698 19.28 1.15 -1.59
CA SER A 698 19.30 2.33 -2.47
C SER A 698 19.29 1.88 -3.92
N PHE A 699 18.32 2.33 -4.72
CA PHE A 699 18.29 2.06 -6.17
C PHE A 699 19.58 2.51 -6.86
N TRP A 700 20.00 1.82 -7.92
CA TRP A 700 21.17 2.16 -8.72
C TRP A 700 20.95 3.47 -9.47
N SER A 701 21.98 4.31 -9.49
CA SER A 701 21.98 5.59 -10.20
C SER A 701 23.43 5.99 -10.49
N ASP A 702 24.12 5.17 -11.28
CA ASP A 702 25.47 5.39 -11.80
C ASP A 702 26.58 5.66 -10.76
N GLY A 703 26.36 5.21 -9.53
CA GLY A 703 27.24 5.40 -8.38
C GLY A 703 27.00 6.69 -7.57
N MET A 704 25.96 7.48 -7.87
CA MET A 704 25.74 8.76 -7.17
C MET A 704 25.47 8.54 -5.67
N HIS A 705 26.07 9.40 -4.84
CA HIS A 705 25.69 9.55 -3.44
C HIS A 705 24.31 10.20 -3.35
N LYS A 706 23.51 9.81 -2.34
CA LYS A 706 22.09 10.20 -2.21
C LYS A 706 21.70 10.50 -0.76
N GLU A 707 21.32 11.74 -0.51
CA GLU A 707 20.65 12.16 0.74
C GLU A 707 19.15 12.36 0.51
N ARG A 708 18.33 12.13 1.54
CA ARG A 708 16.87 12.17 1.44
C ARG A 708 16.25 12.81 2.68
N PHE A 709 15.17 13.55 2.48
CA PHE A 709 14.46 14.25 3.55
C PHE A 709 12.94 14.26 3.33
N VAL A 710 12.19 14.39 4.42
CA VAL A 710 10.73 14.57 4.42
C VAL A 710 10.39 15.93 5.02
N ALA A 711 9.75 16.78 4.23
CA ALA A 711 9.17 18.04 4.66
C ALA A 711 7.64 17.89 4.68
N LEU A 712 7.06 17.85 5.89
CA LEU A 712 5.62 17.78 6.11
C LEU A 712 5.05 19.15 6.51
N PRO A 713 3.84 19.50 6.06
CA PRO A 713 3.15 20.70 6.56
C PRO A 713 2.97 20.69 8.10
N PRO A 714 2.85 21.85 8.75
CA PRO A 714 2.63 21.96 10.20
C PRO A 714 1.38 21.19 10.65
N GLY A 715 1.49 20.47 11.77
CA GLY A 715 0.39 19.67 12.36
C GLY A 715 0.03 18.38 11.61
N GLU A 716 0.43 18.26 10.35
CA GLU A 716 0.06 17.16 9.47
C GLU A 716 0.91 15.89 9.66
N ARG A 717 0.30 14.74 9.30
CA ARG A 717 0.81 13.39 9.59
C ARG A 717 0.62 12.40 8.43
N ILE A 718 1.52 11.42 8.33
CA ILE A 718 1.61 10.36 7.33
C ILE A 718 0.77 9.16 7.76
N GLY A 719 -0.11 8.63 6.89
CA GLY A 719 -0.77 7.34 7.10
C GLY A 719 0.08 6.19 6.54
N LEU A 720 0.26 5.11 7.31
CA LEU A 720 0.98 3.92 6.84
C LEU A 720 0.13 3.07 5.86
N THR A 721 0.82 2.25 5.07
CA THR A 721 0.24 1.43 3.97
C THR A 721 0.92 0.07 3.80
N GLY A 722 1.86 -0.32 4.69
CA GLY A 722 2.64 -1.54 4.54
C GLY A 722 3.86 -1.41 3.62
N ASN A 723 3.90 -2.28 2.60
CA ASN A 723 5.08 -2.55 1.77
C ASN A 723 5.34 -1.49 0.67
N ARG A 724 4.30 -0.76 0.24
CA ARG A 724 4.38 0.29 -0.80
C ARG A 724 4.44 1.68 -0.16
N GLY A 725 4.52 2.73 -0.98
CA GLY A 725 4.64 4.10 -0.50
C GLY A 725 3.55 4.48 0.51
N TRP A 726 3.94 5.15 1.60
CA TRP A 726 3.01 5.65 2.61
C TRP A 726 2.07 6.75 2.06
N ASN A 727 0.95 6.99 2.76
CA ASN A 727 -0.03 8.02 2.43
C ASN A 727 0.35 9.36 3.05
N PHE A 728 0.90 10.26 2.24
CA PHE A 728 1.27 11.62 2.68
C PHE A 728 0.11 12.62 2.54
N PRO A 729 0.06 13.65 3.40
CA PRO A 729 -0.85 14.80 3.28
C PRO A 729 -0.46 15.68 2.08
N ASP A 730 -1.42 16.46 1.58
CA ASP A 730 -1.13 17.46 0.54
C ASP A 730 -0.16 18.53 1.06
N ARG A 731 0.59 19.18 0.16
CA ARG A 731 1.75 20.06 0.43
C ARG A 731 2.97 19.39 1.08
N THR A 732 3.03 18.06 1.11
CA THR A 732 4.28 17.33 1.43
C THR A 732 5.33 17.58 0.34
N VAL A 733 6.59 17.73 0.75
CA VAL A 733 7.74 17.68 -0.16
C VAL A 733 8.71 16.60 0.30
N LEU A 734 9.02 15.65 -0.59
CA LEU A 734 10.08 14.68 -0.41
C LEU A 734 11.30 15.16 -1.18
N VAL A 735 12.41 15.36 -0.49
CA VAL A 735 13.66 15.86 -1.09
C VAL A 735 14.61 14.69 -1.28
N LYS A 736 15.27 14.62 -2.44
CA LYS A 736 16.33 13.65 -2.75
C LYS A 736 17.46 14.37 -3.48
N SER A 737 18.61 14.51 -2.84
CA SER A 737 19.78 15.17 -3.45
C SER A 737 20.79 14.13 -3.92
N PHE A 738 21.35 14.33 -5.12
CA PHE A 738 22.31 13.47 -5.77
C PHE A 738 23.66 14.18 -5.89
N ALA A 739 24.73 13.50 -5.51
CA ALA A 739 26.09 14.00 -5.66
C ALA A 739 27.00 13.01 -6.40
N LEU A 740 27.88 13.59 -7.21
CA LEU A 740 28.93 12.91 -7.96
C LEU A 740 30.28 13.10 -7.26
N ASP A 741 30.99 12.01 -7.02
CA ASP A 741 32.41 12.06 -6.65
C ASP A 741 33.21 12.34 -7.93
N THR A 742 33.76 13.55 -8.05
CA THR A 742 34.45 13.99 -9.29
C THR A 742 35.81 13.29 -9.51
N THR A 743 36.30 12.58 -8.50
CA THR A 743 37.30 11.52 -8.59
C THR A 743 36.67 10.23 -8.04
N GLU A 744 36.64 9.17 -8.85
CA GLU A 744 35.92 7.93 -8.56
C GLU A 744 36.48 7.27 -7.28
N GLY A 745 35.61 7.08 -6.29
CA GLY A 745 35.96 6.53 -4.98
C GLY A 745 36.44 7.55 -3.93
N ASP A 746 36.64 8.83 -4.29
CA ASP A 746 37.07 9.87 -3.35
C ASP A 746 35.94 10.83 -2.98
N ALA A 747 35.24 10.53 -1.88
CA ALA A 747 34.16 11.33 -1.32
C ALA A 747 34.56 12.77 -0.94
N ARG A 748 35.84 13.11 -0.84
CA ARG A 748 36.30 14.50 -0.62
C ARG A 748 36.14 15.38 -1.86
N THR A 749 35.98 14.75 -3.02
CA THR A 749 35.78 15.40 -4.32
C THR A 749 34.31 15.49 -4.73
N ARG A 750 33.40 15.18 -3.79
CA ARG A 750 31.96 15.15 -3.97
C ARG A 750 31.40 16.52 -4.30
N LYS A 751 30.54 16.58 -5.33
CA LYS A 751 29.74 17.75 -5.69
C LYS A 751 28.28 17.36 -5.86
N TRP A 752 27.36 18.16 -5.31
CA TRP A 752 25.94 18.06 -5.64
C TRP A 752 25.74 18.37 -7.12
N ILE A 753 24.93 17.55 -7.80
CA ILE A 753 24.60 17.71 -9.22
C ILE A 753 23.11 17.91 -9.45
N GLU A 754 22.27 17.26 -8.64
CA GLU A 754 20.81 17.36 -8.71
C GLU A 754 20.19 17.40 -7.31
N THR A 755 19.16 18.23 -7.12
CA THR A 755 18.18 18.01 -6.06
C THR A 755 16.81 17.80 -6.66
N ARG A 756 16.17 16.66 -6.38
CA ARG A 756 14.83 16.32 -6.84
C ARG A 756 13.82 16.49 -5.72
N PHE A 757 12.71 17.15 -6.02
CA PHE A 757 11.52 17.16 -5.20
C PHE A 757 10.48 16.20 -5.79
N MET A 758 9.85 15.41 -4.93
CA MET A 758 8.51 14.87 -5.18
C MET A 758 7.54 15.63 -4.27
N THR A 759 6.62 16.39 -4.85
CA THR A 759 5.63 17.17 -4.09
C THR A 759 4.27 16.48 -4.18
N LYS A 760 3.46 16.54 -3.11
CA LYS A 760 2.04 16.22 -3.20
C LYS A 760 1.25 17.52 -3.21
N GLN A 761 0.47 17.77 -4.27
CA GLN A 761 -0.23 19.03 -4.49
C GLN A 761 -1.57 18.76 -5.18
N ALA A 762 -2.66 19.36 -4.69
CA ALA A 762 -4.01 19.13 -5.20
C ALA A 762 -4.42 17.64 -5.25
N GLY A 763 -3.89 16.83 -4.33
CA GLY A 763 -4.17 15.39 -4.21
C GLY A 763 -3.24 14.48 -5.02
N GLU A 764 -2.52 15.00 -6.01
CA GLU A 764 -1.62 14.26 -6.90
C GLU A 764 -0.14 14.51 -6.59
N TRP A 765 0.75 13.68 -7.15
CA TRP A 765 2.20 13.81 -6.99
C TRP A 765 2.87 14.37 -8.25
N TYR A 766 3.90 15.20 -8.05
CA TYR A 766 4.69 15.81 -9.14
C TYR A 766 6.18 15.76 -8.84
N GLY A 767 6.98 15.49 -9.88
CA GLY A 767 8.45 15.46 -9.81
C GLY A 767 9.08 16.72 -10.38
N TYR A 768 10.04 17.31 -9.66
CA TYR A 768 10.80 18.48 -10.08
C TYR A 768 12.29 18.29 -9.82
N SER A 769 13.11 18.42 -10.86
CA SER A 769 14.56 18.30 -10.80
C SER A 769 15.20 19.70 -10.73
N TYR A 770 16.19 19.91 -9.87
CA TYR A 770 16.98 21.15 -9.80
C TYR A 770 18.44 20.85 -10.15
N LEU A 771 18.98 21.56 -11.13
CA LEU A 771 20.37 21.49 -11.59
C LEU A 771 21.26 22.39 -10.72
N TRP A 772 22.25 21.80 -10.05
CA TRP A 772 23.22 22.58 -9.27
C TRP A 772 24.17 23.38 -10.17
N ASN A 773 24.53 24.58 -9.71
CA ASN A 773 25.56 25.41 -10.34
C ASN A 773 26.98 24.87 -10.06
N ASP A 774 27.94 25.19 -10.93
CA ASP A 774 29.26 24.55 -10.92
C ASP A 774 30.14 24.94 -9.71
N ASP A 775 29.81 26.07 -9.08
CA ASP A 775 30.36 26.57 -7.81
C ASP A 775 29.65 25.99 -6.56
N GLY A 776 28.54 25.26 -6.73
CA GLY A 776 27.85 24.55 -5.66
C GLY A 776 27.18 25.45 -4.61
N THR A 777 26.75 26.64 -5.01
CA THR A 777 26.10 27.62 -4.11
C THR A 777 24.58 27.57 -4.12
N ASP A 778 23.97 27.16 -5.24
CA ASP A 778 22.52 27.02 -5.41
C ASP A 778 22.19 26.00 -6.53
N ALA A 779 20.90 25.73 -6.74
CA ALA A 779 20.43 24.93 -7.86
C ALA A 779 19.19 25.56 -8.51
N THR A 780 19.09 25.50 -9.85
CA THR A 780 17.98 26.07 -10.62
C THR A 780 17.02 24.98 -11.12
N LEU A 781 15.73 25.29 -11.16
CA LEU A 781 14.71 24.35 -11.63
C LEU A 781 14.94 23.98 -13.11
N VAL A 782 14.91 22.68 -13.41
CA VAL A 782 15.03 22.11 -14.75
C VAL A 782 13.71 22.30 -15.54
N ASP A 783 13.85 22.46 -16.85
CA ASP A 783 12.73 22.60 -17.80
C ASP A 783 11.78 21.38 -17.79
N ALA A 784 10.55 21.59 -18.26
CA ALA A 784 9.51 20.57 -18.40
C ALA A 784 10.01 19.23 -18.96
N LYS A 785 10.81 19.31 -20.03
CA LYS A 785 11.29 18.20 -20.85
C LYS A 785 12.53 17.49 -20.30
N GLY A 786 13.03 17.90 -19.13
CA GLY A 786 14.31 17.42 -18.62
C GLY A 786 15.51 18.02 -19.36
N LEU A 787 16.72 17.54 -19.03
CA LEU A 787 17.95 17.84 -19.76
C LEU A 787 19.03 16.78 -19.48
N ASP A 788 20.00 16.65 -20.37
CA ASP A 788 21.24 15.92 -20.12
C ASP A 788 22.39 16.90 -19.85
N LYS A 789 23.25 16.60 -18.86
CA LYS A 789 24.50 17.33 -18.62
C LYS A 789 25.67 16.34 -18.52
N GLU A 790 26.75 16.63 -19.23
CA GLU A 790 27.99 15.86 -19.13
C GLU A 790 28.85 16.36 -17.96
N PHE A 791 29.35 15.42 -17.16
CA PHE A 791 30.35 15.65 -16.12
C PHE A 791 31.64 14.90 -16.46
N THR A 792 32.78 15.43 -16.04
CA THR A 792 34.08 14.75 -16.19
C THR A 792 34.50 14.17 -14.85
N VAL A 793 34.79 12.86 -14.82
CA VAL A 793 35.15 12.10 -13.63
C VAL A 793 36.57 11.57 -13.80
N LYS A 794 37.43 11.81 -12.81
CA LYS A 794 38.78 11.23 -12.77
C LYS A 794 38.70 9.81 -12.25
N THR A 795 39.34 8.88 -12.95
CA THR A 795 39.37 7.45 -12.64
C THR A 795 40.81 6.96 -12.61
N ALA A 796 41.06 5.74 -12.11
CA ALA A 796 42.38 5.12 -12.17
C ALA A 796 42.91 4.93 -13.61
N ALA A 797 42.03 4.93 -14.62
CA ALA A 797 42.37 4.77 -16.03
C ALA A 797 42.47 6.11 -16.82
N GLY A 798 42.38 7.26 -16.13
CA GLY A 798 42.31 8.59 -16.75
C GLY A 798 40.96 9.27 -16.55
N GLU A 799 40.58 10.18 -17.43
CA GLU A 799 39.29 10.90 -17.33
C GLU A 799 38.18 10.18 -18.11
N ARG A 800 36.97 10.18 -17.54
CA ARG A 800 35.76 9.64 -18.15
C ARG A 800 34.67 10.69 -18.23
N LYS A 801 33.98 10.75 -19.36
CA LYS A 801 32.73 11.51 -19.50
C LYS A 801 31.55 10.71 -18.95
N GLN A 802 30.75 11.35 -18.10
CA GLN A 802 29.55 10.77 -17.51
C GLN A 802 28.37 11.70 -17.76
N VAL A 803 27.44 11.28 -18.62
CA VAL A 803 26.18 11.98 -18.83
C VAL A 803 25.25 11.67 -17.67
N TRP A 804 24.74 12.71 -17.01
CA TRP A 804 23.64 12.62 -16.07
C TRP A 804 22.37 13.17 -16.72
N HIS A 805 21.32 12.36 -16.67
CA HIS A 805 20.01 12.69 -17.19
C HIS A 805 19.13 13.23 -16.06
N TYR A 806 18.73 14.49 -16.17
CA TYR A 806 17.74 15.12 -15.30
C TYR A 806 16.36 14.82 -15.89
N PRO A 807 15.55 13.95 -15.27
CA PRO A 807 14.29 13.53 -15.85
C PRO A 807 13.33 14.70 -15.99
N SER A 808 12.57 14.65 -17.08
CA SER A 808 11.36 15.45 -17.24
C SER A 808 10.39 15.22 -16.10
N ARG A 809 9.46 16.16 -15.94
CA ARG A 809 8.37 16.06 -14.95
C ARG A 809 7.51 14.83 -15.20
N ALA A 810 7.38 14.44 -16.47
CA ALA A 810 6.67 13.26 -16.94
C ALA A 810 7.44 11.96 -16.58
N GLU A 811 8.74 11.88 -16.88
CA GLU A 811 9.56 10.69 -16.60
C GLU A 811 9.63 10.36 -15.12
N CYS A 812 9.64 11.37 -14.24
CA CYS A 812 9.53 11.15 -12.80
C CYS A 812 8.33 10.26 -12.44
N MET A 813 7.19 10.46 -13.11
CA MET A 813 5.94 9.75 -12.81
C MET A 813 5.92 8.31 -13.32
N VAL A 814 6.83 7.90 -14.22
CA VAL A 814 6.92 6.52 -14.75
C VAL A 814 7.12 5.54 -13.59
N CYS A 815 8.11 5.78 -12.73
CA CYS A 815 8.34 4.97 -11.54
C CYS A 815 7.44 5.38 -10.36
N HIS A 816 7.14 6.68 -10.22
CA HIS A 816 6.26 7.21 -9.17
C HIS A 816 4.77 7.04 -9.56
N SER A 817 4.32 5.80 -9.77
CA SER A 817 3.00 5.45 -10.30
C SER A 817 1.92 5.22 -9.22
N ARG A 818 0.63 5.28 -9.62
CA ARG A 818 -0.51 4.88 -8.77
C ARG A 818 -0.37 3.46 -8.20
N ALA A 819 0.17 2.52 -8.97
CA ALA A 819 0.40 1.14 -8.52
C ALA A 819 1.40 1.04 -7.36
N GLN A 820 2.40 1.93 -7.33
CA GLN A 820 3.38 2.05 -6.24
C GLN A 820 2.90 2.91 -5.05
N ASN A 821 1.67 3.43 -5.11
CA ASN A 821 1.19 4.54 -4.29
C ASN A 821 2.14 5.77 -4.32
N TYR A 822 2.73 6.01 -5.50
CA TYR A 822 3.64 7.09 -5.86
C TYR A 822 4.97 7.18 -5.10
N VAL A 823 5.03 6.93 -3.78
CA VAL A 823 6.23 7.22 -2.99
C VAL A 823 7.18 6.04 -2.92
N LEU A 824 8.35 6.19 -3.55
CA LEU A 824 9.39 5.17 -3.58
C LEU A 824 10.40 5.34 -2.43
N GLY A 825 10.47 4.35 -1.55
CA GLY A 825 11.46 4.27 -0.46
C GLY A 825 10.97 4.69 0.93
N LEU A 826 9.86 5.41 1.03
CA LEU A 826 9.15 5.63 2.31
C LEU A 826 8.02 4.61 2.43
N CYS A 827 8.42 3.39 2.79
CA CYS A 827 7.56 2.25 3.12
C CYS A 827 8.19 1.49 4.30
N GLU A 828 7.43 0.64 4.98
CA GLU A 828 7.89 -0.03 6.21
C GLU A 828 9.19 -0.82 5.99
N VAL A 829 9.25 -1.58 4.90
CA VAL A 829 10.38 -2.47 4.59
C VAL A 829 11.68 -1.72 4.25
N GLN A 830 11.61 -0.48 3.76
CA GLN A 830 12.78 0.36 3.49
C GLN A 830 13.17 1.24 4.67
N MET A 831 12.19 1.67 5.47
CA MET A 831 12.37 2.58 6.60
C MET A 831 12.71 1.88 7.91
N ASN A 832 12.44 0.58 8.04
CA ASN A 832 12.86 -0.23 9.20
C ASN A 832 14.38 -0.40 9.21
N LYS A 833 15.07 0.64 9.68
CA LYS A 833 16.51 0.83 9.63
C LYS A 833 16.93 1.74 10.77
N THR A 834 18.10 1.47 11.33
CA THR A 834 18.79 2.35 12.28
C THR A 834 19.47 3.52 11.53
N HIS A 835 19.24 4.75 11.97
CA HIS A 835 19.76 5.97 11.33
C HIS A 835 20.39 6.90 12.36
N THR A 836 21.52 7.50 12.00
CA THR A 836 22.22 8.50 12.82
C THR A 836 21.80 9.90 12.38
N TYR A 837 21.24 10.66 13.31
CA TYR A 837 20.68 12.00 13.07
C TYR A 837 21.74 13.09 13.28
N PRO A 838 21.49 14.35 12.87
CA PRO A 838 22.45 15.45 13.00
C PRO A 838 22.95 15.75 14.44
N SER A 839 22.27 15.23 15.46
CA SER A 839 22.69 15.25 16.87
C SER A 839 23.82 14.26 17.20
N GLY A 840 24.19 13.37 16.27
CA GLY A 840 25.04 12.20 16.51
C GLY A 840 24.32 11.01 17.16
N ARG A 841 23.07 11.19 17.61
CA ARG A 841 22.26 10.14 18.25
C ARG A 841 21.57 9.29 17.19
N THR A 842 21.22 8.06 17.57
CA THR A 842 20.83 7.00 16.64
C THR A 842 19.64 6.21 17.18
N ASP A 843 18.58 6.06 16.38
CA ASP A 843 17.44 5.16 16.67
C ASP A 843 16.90 4.56 15.35
N ASN A 844 15.91 3.68 15.44
CA ASN A 844 15.15 3.20 14.29
C ASN A 844 14.28 4.32 13.69
N GLN A 845 14.33 4.53 12.38
CA GLN A 845 13.65 5.68 11.75
C GLN A 845 12.13 5.67 11.88
N ILE A 846 11.50 4.49 12.00
CA ILE A 846 10.05 4.39 12.17
C ILE A 846 9.67 4.83 13.60
N ARG A 847 10.45 4.42 14.61
CA ARG A 847 10.34 4.94 15.99
C ARG A 847 10.58 6.45 16.05
N GLU A 848 11.57 6.94 15.30
CA GLU A 848 11.84 8.38 15.24
C GLU A 848 10.65 9.15 14.67
N PHE A 849 10.08 8.70 13.55
CA PHE A 849 8.93 9.37 12.93
C PHE A 849 7.67 9.29 13.81
N GLU A 850 7.52 8.22 14.59
CA GLU A 850 6.50 8.09 15.64
C GLU A 850 6.71 9.12 16.77
N HIS A 851 7.90 9.19 17.37
CA HIS A 851 8.28 10.16 18.41
C HIS A 851 8.09 11.61 17.95
N LEU A 852 8.50 11.91 16.71
CA LEU A 852 8.31 13.22 16.07
C LEU A 852 6.85 13.54 15.71
N GLY A 853 5.90 12.65 16.06
CA GLY A 853 4.47 12.82 15.80
C GLY A 853 4.13 12.88 14.31
N MET A 854 4.99 12.35 13.44
CA MET A 854 4.83 12.39 11.99
C MET A 854 3.89 11.31 11.48
N LEU A 855 3.62 10.26 12.25
CA LEU A 855 2.77 9.14 11.84
C LEU A 855 1.33 9.27 12.38
N LYS A 856 0.36 8.83 11.57
CA LYS A 856 -1.01 8.53 11.99
C LYS A 856 -1.02 7.07 12.48
N ALA A 857 -1.38 6.87 13.74
CA ALA A 857 -1.60 5.57 14.33
C ALA A 857 -3.02 5.51 14.89
N ASP A 858 -3.69 4.38 14.68
CA ASP A 858 -4.99 4.05 15.28
C ASP A 858 -5.00 2.54 15.52
N TRP A 859 -4.54 2.17 16.73
CA TRP A 859 -4.41 0.77 17.13
C TRP A 859 -5.70 -0.01 16.91
N TYR A 860 -6.86 0.57 17.26
CA TYR A 860 -8.13 -0.13 17.13
C TYR A 860 -8.57 -0.29 15.67
N ALA A 861 -8.39 0.75 14.83
CA ALA A 861 -8.65 0.61 13.40
C ALA A 861 -7.77 -0.45 12.73
N ASP A 862 -6.52 -0.61 13.18
CA ASP A 862 -5.57 -1.61 12.69
C ASP A 862 -5.91 -3.05 13.14
N VAL A 863 -6.38 -3.24 14.38
CA VAL A 863 -6.63 -4.58 14.94
C VAL A 863 -8.08 -5.06 14.85
N LYS A 864 -9.09 -4.19 14.67
CA LYS A 864 -10.51 -4.58 14.70
C LYS A 864 -10.90 -5.72 13.75
N GLY A 865 -10.22 -5.84 12.61
CA GLY A 865 -10.46 -6.94 11.65
C GLY A 865 -9.92 -8.30 12.10
N ARG A 866 -9.17 -8.34 13.23
CA ARG A 866 -8.62 -9.54 13.87
C ARG A 866 -9.30 -9.85 15.21
N ILE A 867 -10.15 -8.96 15.70
CA ILE A 867 -10.90 -9.13 16.95
C ILE A 867 -12.20 -9.90 16.61
N PRO A 868 -12.48 -11.04 17.29
CA PRO A 868 -13.76 -11.75 17.14
C PRO A 868 -14.98 -10.85 17.39
N ALA A 869 -16.09 -11.11 16.72
CA ALA A 869 -17.29 -10.27 16.80
C ALA A 869 -17.87 -10.16 18.23
N ASP A 870 -17.71 -11.21 19.05
CA ASP A 870 -18.10 -11.29 20.46
C ASP A 870 -17.03 -10.75 21.43
N ALA A 871 -15.89 -10.28 20.92
CA ALA A 871 -14.83 -9.58 21.66
C ALA A 871 -14.79 -8.07 21.35
N LEU A 872 -15.61 -7.57 20.42
CA LEU A 872 -15.64 -6.14 20.08
C LEU A 872 -15.96 -5.23 21.29
N PRO A 873 -15.53 -3.96 21.28
CA PRO A 873 -15.79 -3.00 22.36
C PRO A 873 -17.27 -2.89 22.69
N LEU A 874 -17.60 -3.03 23.97
CA LEU A 874 -18.96 -2.94 24.47
C LEU A 874 -19.35 -1.46 24.71
N PRO A 875 -20.59 -1.05 24.34
CA PRO A 875 -20.99 0.36 24.37
C PRO A 875 -21.15 0.95 25.78
N ASP A 876 -21.26 0.10 26.81
CA ASP A 876 -21.35 0.52 28.22
C ASP A 876 -19.98 0.52 28.92
N GLN A 877 -18.89 0.20 28.22
CA GLN A 877 -17.53 0.10 28.76
C GLN A 877 -16.60 1.21 28.25
N ARG A 878 -15.32 1.14 28.64
CA ARG A 878 -14.25 2.01 28.13
C ARG A 878 -14.19 1.94 26.60
N ALA A 879 -14.28 3.09 25.93
CA ALA A 879 -14.10 3.18 24.49
C ALA A 879 -12.60 3.12 24.10
N PRO A 880 -12.25 2.64 22.88
CA PRO A 880 -10.88 2.74 22.37
C PRO A 880 -10.39 4.19 22.36
N LYS A 881 -9.15 4.42 22.81
CA LYS A 881 -8.52 5.74 22.83
C LYS A 881 -7.48 5.88 21.71
N PRO A 882 -7.47 7.02 20.97
CA PRO A 882 -6.41 7.29 20.00
C PRO A 882 -5.03 7.30 20.64
N THR A 883 -4.05 6.74 19.94
CA THR A 883 -2.69 6.50 20.45
C THR A 883 -1.68 6.91 19.38
N THR A 884 -0.55 7.49 19.78
CA THR A 884 0.54 7.83 18.86
C THR A 884 1.40 6.62 18.50
N LEU A 885 1.39 5.58 19.33
CA LEU A 885 2.19 4.38 19.14
C LEU A 885 1.62 3.50 18.02
N LEU A 886 2.49 3.00 17.16
CA LEU A 886 2.16 1.97 16.17
C LEU A 886 1.70 0.67 16.83
N THR A 887 0.92 -0.10 16.09
CA THR A 887 0.33 -1.36 16.52
C THR A 887 1.36 -2.47 16.76
N ARG A 888 2.55 -2.38 16.17
CA ARG A 888 3.68 -3.32 16.34
C ARG A 888 5.00 -2.59 16.49
N ALA A 889 5.98 -3.23 17.12
CA ALA A 889 7.34 -2.70 17.16
C ALA A 889 7.98 -2.75 15.75
N PRO A 890 8.69 -1.70 15.29
CA PRO A 890 9.40 -1.74 14.02
C PRO A 890 10.41 -2.89 13.92
N ALA A 891 11.05 -3.28 15.02
CA ALA A 891 11.94 -4.44 15.06
C ALA A 891 11.28 -5.78 14.66
N LEU A 892 9.94 -5.86 14.67
CA LEU A 892 9.17 -7.06 14.31
C LEU A 892 8.58 -7.00 12.89
N THR A 893 8.83 -5.92 12.12
CA THR A 893 8.44 -5.85 10.70
C THR A 893 9.56 -6.34 9.79
N LYS A 894 9.22 -6.89 8.62
CA LYS A 894 10.22 -7.26 7.62
C LYS A 894 10.96 -6.01 7.14
N ALA A 895 12.27 -6.14 6.95
CA ALA A 895 13.12 -5.11 6.36
C ALA A 895 13.80 -5.64 5.10
N LEU A 896 14.03 -4.77 4.12
CA LEU A 896 15.06 -5.02 3.11
C LEU A 896 16.43 -5.03 3.78
N VAL A 897 17.39 -5.67 3.13
CA VAL A 897 18.80 -5.64 3.52
C VAL A 897 19.61 -4.82 2.51
N ASP A 898 20.78 -4.33 2.92
CA ASP A 898 21.71 -3.73 1.97
C ASP A 898 22.20 -4.81 0.97
N PRO A 899 22.00 -4.65 -0.35
CA PRO A 899 22.47 -5.62 -1.34
C PRO A 899 23.99 -5.89 -1.27
N LEU A 900 24.78 -4.94 -0.75
CA LEU A 900 26.24 -5.04 -0.66
C LEU A 900 26.73 -5.66 0.66
N ASP A 901 25.90 -5.75 1.70
CA ASP A 901 26.27 -6.34 2.98
C ASP A 901 26.34 -7.88 2.89
N LYS A 902 27.56 -8.40 2.76
CA LYS A 902 27.82 -9.85 2.63
C LYS A 902 27.53 -10.66 3.89
N SER A 903 27.22 -10.05 5.03
CA SER A 903 26.76 -10.78 6.22
C SER A 903 25.31 -11.25 6.09
N GLN A 904 24.54 -10.67 5.17
CA GLN A 904 23.13 -10.94 4.96
C GLN A 904 22.90 -12.12 4.00
N PRO A 905 21.78 -12.85 4.12
CA PRO A 905 21.45 -13.95 3.23
C PRO A 905 21.43 -13.53 1.75
N LEU A 906 22.05 -14.34 0.88
CA LEU A 906 22.22 -14.05 -0.55
C LEU A 906 20.90 -13.75 -1.27
N GLU A 907 19.84 -14.52 -1.01
CA GLU A 907 18.50 -14.25 -1.56
C GLU A 907 17.93 -12.91 -1.07
N ALA A 908 18.05 -12.61 0.23
CA ALA A 908 17.53 -11.35 0.78
C ALA A 908 18.20 -10.15 0.12
N ARG A 909 19.52 -10.22 -0.11
CA ARG A 909 20.30 -9.20 -0.83
C ARG A 909 19.84 -9.05 -2.28
N ALA A 910 19.73 -10.15 -3.02
CA ALA A 910 19.30 -10.15 -4.41
C ALA A 910 17.86 -9.62 -4.59
N LYS A 911 16.92 -10.03 -3.74
CA LYS A 911 15.55 -9.53 -3.73
C LYS A 911 15.45 -8.07 -3.30
N SER A 912 16.32 -7.61 -2.39
CA SER A 912 16.39 -6.19 -2.01
C SER A 912 16.88 -5.33 -3.18
N TRP A 913 17.82 -5.84 -3.99
CA TRP A 913 18.24 -5.19 -5.24
C TRP A 913 17.11 -5.14 -6.27
N LEU A 914 16.42 -6.27 -6.52
CA LEU A 914 15.29 -6.33 -7.45
C LEU A 914 14.13 -5.42 -7.04
N HIS A 915 13.82 -5.35 -5.74
CA HIS A 915 12.81 -4.42 -5.24
C HIS A 915 13.22 -2.96 -5.46
N ALA A 916 14.44 -2.58 -5.07
CA ALA A 916 14.91 -1.20 -5.20
C ALA A 916 15.03 -0.72 -6.66
N ASN A 917 15.29 -1.62 -7.62
CA ASN A 917 15.57 -1.26 -9.01
C ASN A 917 14.46 -1.60 -10.02
N CYS A 918 13.62 -2.60 -9.73
CA CYS A 918 12.75 -3.21 -10.73
C CYS A 918 11.28 -3.35 -10.30
N SER A 919 10.98 -3.44 -9.00
CA SER A 919 9.58 -3.62 -8.58
C SER A 919 8.68 -2.43 -8.87
N SER A 920 9.22 -1.21 -9.07
CA SER A 920 8.41 -0.04 -9.45
C SER A 920 7.54 -0.30 -10.68
N CYS A 921 8.09 -1.05 -11.65
CA CYS A 921 7.41 -1.48 -12.87
C CYS A 921 6.82 -2.89 -12.75
N HIS A 922 7.49 -3.78 -12.01
CA HIS A 922 7.10 -5.18 -11.82
C HIS A 922 6.32 -5.41 -10.52
N VAL A 923 5.13 -4.83 -10.50
CA VAL A 923 4.00 -5.12 -9.61
C VAL A 923 2.73 -5.26 -10.45
N GLU A 924 1.66 -5.78 -9.85
CA GLU A 924 0.32 -5.66 -10.39
C GLU A 924 0.02 -4.18 -10.78
N ALA A 925 -0.36 -3.97 -12.04
CA ALA A 925 -0.57 -2.67 -12.69
C ALA A 925 0.63 -1.69 -12.70
N GLY A 926 1.87 -2.18 -12.50
CA GLY A 926 3.09 -1.36 -12.51
C GLY A 926 3.56 -0.86 -13.88
N GLY A 927 3.00 -1.38 -14.98
CA GLY A 927 3.38 -1.02 -16.35
C GLY A 927 4.58 -1.78 -16.92
N GLY A 928 5.21 -2.69 -16.16
CA GLY A 928 6.21 -3.61 -16.70
C GLY A 928 5.54 -4.78 -17.42
N ASN A 929 5.83 -4.96 -18.71
CA ASN A 929 5.18 -5.93 -19.62
C ASN A 929 5.55 -7.41 -19.41
N ALA A 930 5.86 -7.79 -18.17
CA ALA A 930 6.01 -9.17 -17.77
C ALA A 930 5.28 -9.40 -16.45
N LEU A 931 4.52 -10.49 -16.37
CA LEU A 931 3.71 -10.91 -15.22
C LEU A 931 4.50 -11.24 -13.93
N MET A 932 5.76 -10.82 -13.85
CA MET A 932 6.63 -10.99 -12.70
C MET A 932 6.31 -9.97 -11.59
N GLU A 933 6.39 -10.43 -10.35
CA GLU A 933 6.18 -9.63 -9.15
C GLU A 933 7.49 -9.55 -8.37
N LEU A 934 8.13 -8.38 -8.34
CA LEU A 934 9.47 -8.20 -7.77
C LEU A 934 9.49 -7.51 -6.40
N GLU A 935 8.36 -7.41 -5.71
CA GLU A 935 8.31 -6.91 -4.33
C GLU A 935 9.07 -7.83 -3.38
N PHE A 936 9.88 -7.25 -2.48
CA PHE A 936 10.76 -8.00 -1.58
C PHE A 936 10.03 -9.07 -0.75
N THR A 937 8.79 -8.77 -0.36
CA THR A 937 7.93 -9.63 0.46
C THR A 937 7.26 -10.77 -0.33
N THR A 938 7.25 -10.73 -1.66
CA THR A 938 6.69 -11.79 -2.51
C THR A 938 7.56 -13.05 -2.39
N ALA A 939 6.95 -14.21 -2.16
CA ALA A 939 7.67 -15.48 -2.11
C ALA A 939 8.16 -15.89 -3.51
N LEU A 940 9.29 -16.59 -3.61
CA LEU A 940 9.97 -16.86 -4.90
C LEU A 940 9.07 -17.61 -5.90
N ASP A 941 8.23 -18.53 -5.42
CA ASP A 941 7.22 -19.25 -6.23
C ASP A 941 6.08 -18.34 -6.72
N LYS A 942 5.82 -17.23 -6.04
CA LYS A 942 4.83 -16.21 -6.43
C LYS A 942 5.41 -15.09 -7.27
N MET A 943 6.74 -14.91 -7.31
CA MET A 943 7.40 -13.89 -8.13
C MET A 943 7.21 -14.11 -9.64
N ARG A 944 6.77 -15.29 -10.08
CA ARG A 944 6.52 -15.64 -11.51
C ARG A 944 7.73 -15.39 -12.42
N VAL A 945 8.91 -15.78 -11.94
CA VAL A 945 10.19 -15.63 -12.67
C VAL A 945 10.88 -16.97 -12.97
N THR A 946 10.73 -17.97 -12.12
CA THR A 946 11.40 -19.28 -12.26
C THR A 946 10.83 -20.07 -13.44
N ASP A 947 11.67 -20.42 -14.40
CA ASP A 947 11.36 -21.17 -15.62
C ASP A 947 10.21 -20.60 -16.49
N VAL A 948 9.87 -19.34 -16.29
CA VAL A 948 8.91 -18.59 -17.12
C VAL A 948 9.55 -18.18 -18.44
N LYS A 949 8.89 -18.49 -19.56
CA LYS A 949 9.36 -18.10 -20.91
C LYS A 949 9.19 -16.58 -21.12
N PRO A 950 10.20 -15.87 -21.67
CA PRO A 950 10.05 -14.46 -22.03
C PRO A 950 8.99 -14.25 -23.11
N VAL A 951 8.25 -13.15 -23.03
CA VAL A 951 7.21 -12.76 -24.01
C VAL A 951 7.69 -11.77 -25.08
N HIS A 952 8.83 -11.09 -24.84
CA HIS A 952 9.51 -10.21 -25.79
C HIS A 952 10.78 -10.88 -26.33
N THR A 953 11.84 -10.10 -26.56
CA THR A 953 13.16 -10.62 -26.96
C THR A 953 13.80 -11.58 -25.94
N THR A 954 14.48 -12.60 -26.47
CA THR A 954 15.36 -13.51 -25.73
C THR A 954 16.84 -13.09 -25.76
N PHE A 955 17.21 -12.05 -26.52
CA PHE A 955 18.60 -11.65 -26.81
C PHE A 955 19.48 -12.83 -27.27
N ASP A 956 18.94 -13.70 -28.12
CA ASP A 956 19.60 -14.92 -28.63
C ASP A 956 20.09 -15.92 -27.55
N LEU A 957 19.66 -15.74 -26.30
CA LEU A 957 19.97 -16.65 -25.20
C LEU A 957 19.29 -18.01 -25.44
N LYS A 958 20.11 -19.07 -25.51
CA LYS A 958 19.62 -20.44 -25.71
C LYS A 958 18.73 -20.89 -24.55
N ASP A 959 17.54 -21.38 -24.88
CA ASP A 959 16.55 -21.87 -23.92
C ASP A 959 16.24 -20.87 -22.78
N ALA A 960 16.21 -19.58 -23.13
CA ALA A 960 16.00 -18.46 -22.21
C ALA A 960 14.75 -18.62 -21.34
N ARG A 961 14.87 -18.24 -20.06
CA ARG A 961 13.76 -18.00 -19.12
C ARG A 961 14.00 -16.69 -18.39
N LEU A 962 12.99 -16.15 -17.69
CA LEU A 962 13.18 -14.97 -16.84
C LEU A 962 14.27 -15.24 -15.80
N LEU A 963 14.20 -16.39 -15.11
CA LEU A 963 15.27 -17.03 -14.35
C LEU A 963 15.30 -18.54 -14.64
N VAL A 964 16.50 -19.13 -14.74
CA VAL A 964 16.74 -20.58 -14.74
C VAL A 964 17.61 -20.93 -13.52
N PRO A 965 17.13 -21.73 -12.56
CA PRO A 965 17.92 -22.15 -11.41
C PRO A 965 19.27 -22.79 -11.81
N GLY A 966 20.34 -22.33 -11.17
CA GLY A 966 21.71 -22.80 -11.43
C GLY A 966 22.33 -22.36 -12.77
N ALA A 967 21.60 -21.66 -13.65
CA ALA A 967 22.00 -21.32 -15.01
C ALA A 967 21.81 -19.81 -15.32
N PRO A 968 22.65 -18.92 -14.74
CA PRO A 968 22.54 -17.47 -14.95
C PRO A 968 22.74 -17.03 -16.41
N GLU A 969 23.48 -17.80 -17.21
CA GLU A 969 23.68 -17.57 -18.65
C GLU A 969 22.42 -17.79 -19.50
N ARG A 970 21.41 -18.48 -18.95
CA ARG A 970 20.08 -18.66 -19.58
C ARG A 970 19.00 -17.77 -18.96
N SER A 971 19.37 -16.91 -18.02
CA SER A 971 18.46 -16.13 -17.18
C SER A 971 18.37 -14.67 -17.64
N LEU A 972 17.23 -14.29 -18.21
CA LEU A 972 17.00 -12.99 -18.83
C LEU A 972 17.19 -11.82 -17.85
N LEU A 973 16.76 -11.95 -16.59
CA LEU A 973 16.92 -10.87 -15.60
C LEU A 973 18.40 -10.57 -15.29
N VAL A 974 19.26 -11.60 -15.25
CA VAL A 974 20.71 -11.44 -15.06
C VAL A 974 21.33 -10.73 -16.27
N HIS A 975 20.89 -11.09 -17.48
CA HIS A 975 21.34 -10.42 -18.72
C HIS A 975 20.91 -8.94 -18.75
N ARG A 976 19.63 -8.64 -18.51
CA ARG A 976 19.08 -7.27 -18.56
C ARG A 976 19.68 -6.33 -17.51
N ALA A 977 20.02 -6.84 -16.32
CA ALA A 977 20.73 -6.05 -15.29
C ALA A 977 22.13 -5.59 -15.77
N GLY A 978 22.82 -6.42 -16.57
CA GLY A 978 24.12 -6.15 -17.17
C GLY A 978 24.10 -5.43 -18.53
N LEU A 979 22.91 -5.16 -19.09
CA LEU A 979 22.75 -4.52 -20.40
C LEU A 979 22.51 -3.02 -20.26
N ARG A 980 23.01 -2.19 -21.18
CA ARG A 980 22.58 -0.79 -21.32
C ARG A 980 22.15 -0.51 -22.76
N GLY A 981 21.08 0.27 -22.93
CA GLY A 981 20.36 0.44 -24.21
C GLY A 981 19.03 -0.34 -24.26
N PRO A 982 18.54 -0.71 -25.46
CA PRO A 982 17.23 -1.35 -25.63
C PRO A 982 17.03 -2.60 -24.75
N GLY A 983 15.97 -2.60 -23.96
CA GLY A 983 15.60 -3.70 -23.07
C GLY A 983 16.43 -3.83 -21.77
N GLN A 984 17.24 -2.82 -21.43
CA GLN A 984 17.95 -2.73 -20.14
C GLN A 984 17.01 -2.75 -18.92
N MET A 985 17.52 -3.16 -17.76
CA MET A 985 16.85 -3.01 -16.46
C MET A 985 17.84 -2.46 -15.41
N PRO A 986 17.51 -1.37 -14.68
CA PRO A 986 16.32 -0.52 -14.80
C PRO A 986 16.27 0.24 -16.15
N PRO A 987 15.08 0.66 -16.62
CA PRO A 987 14.92 1.28 -17.94
C PRO A 987 15.42 2.74 -18.00
N MET A 988 15.46 3.46 -16.87
CA MET A 988 15.78 4.89 -16.78
C MET A 988 16.78 5.21 -15.67
N SER A 989 17.41 6.38 -15.73
CA SER A 989 18.33 6.90 -14.70
C SER A 989 19.56 6.01 -14.42
N SER A 990 19.95 5.15 -15.37
CA SER A 990 21.22 4.41 -15.33
C SER A 990 21.87 4.31 -16.70
N ASN A 991 22.99 5.00 -16.87
CA ASN A 991 23.84 4.96 -18.06
C ASN A 991 25.04 4.00 -17.86
N ARG A 992 25.30 3.53 -16.63
CA ARG A 992 26.33 2.55 -16.27
C ARG A 992 25.69 1.26 -15.76
N VAL A 993 26.34 0.13 -16.03
CA VAL A 993 26.04 -1.17 -15.38
C VAL A 993 26.31 -1.08 -13.88
N ASP A 994 25.41 -1.64 -13.07
CA ASP A 994 25.67 -1.92 -11.66
C ASP A 994 26.39 -3.27 -11.59
N GLU A 995 27.71 -3.26 -11.69
CA GLU A 995 28.52 -4.49 -11.74
C GLU A 995 28.34 -5.32 -10.46
N ALA A 996 28.18 -4.67 -9.30
CA ALA A 996 27.94 -5.35 -8.03
C ALA A 996 26.54 -5.98 -7.98
N GLY A 997 25.51 -5.27 -8.45
CA GLY A 997 24.15 -5.78 -8.59
C GLY A 997 24.04 -6.94 -9.58
N ALA A 998 24.64 -6.81 -10.76
CA ALA A 998 24.66 -7.85 -11.78
C ALA A 998 25.41 -9.11 -11.31
N ALA A 999 26.54 -8.93 -10.61
CA ALA A 999 27.27 -10.04 -9.99
C ALA A 999 26.45 -10.72 -8.88
N LEU A 1000 25.76 -9.95 -8.03
CA LEU A 1000 24.87 -10.45 -6.98
C LEU A 1000 23.72 -11.30 -7.55
N LEU A 1001 23.06 -10.85 -8.61
CA LEU A 1001 22.01 -11.63 -9.28
C LEU A 1001 22.56 -12.91 -9.91
N ARG A 1002 23.75 -12.84 -10.53
CA ARG A 1002 24.44 -14.02 -11.09
C ARG A 1002 24.80 -15.04 -10.01
N GLU A 1003 25.31 -14.59 -8.86
CA GLU A 1003 25.63 -15.42 -7.69
C GLU A 1003 24.38 -16.09 -7.12
N TRP A 1004 23.32 -15.30 -6.91
CA TRP A 1004 22.03 -15.78 -6.40
C TRP A 1004 21.42 -16.86 -7.31
N VAL A 1005 21.31 -16.62 -8.61
CA VAL A 1005 20.78 -17.60 -9.57
C VAL A 1005 21.62 -18.87 -9.62
N LYS A 1006 22.95 -18.75 -9.56
CA LYS A 1006 23.86 -19.91 -9.51
C LYS A 1006 23.70 -20.71 -8.21
N SER A 1007 23.29 -20.08 -7.11
CA SER A 1007 23.06 -20.74 -5.82
C SER A 1007 21.73 -21.49 -5.72
N MET A 1008 20.78 -21.24 -6.63
CA MET A 1008 19.50 -21.96 -6.67
C MET A 1008 19.72 -23.44 -7.04
N GLY A 1009 19.06 -24.35 -6.33
CA GLY A 1009 19.03 -25.77 -6.67
C GLY A 1009 18.44 -25.99 -8.07
N LYS A 1010 18.97 -27.00 -8.78
CA LYS A 1010 18.48 -27.41 -10.11
C LYS A 1010 17.15 -28.15 -10.04
#